data_AF-A0A3D0LBU9-F1
#
_entry.id   AF-A0A3D0LBU9-F1
#
_cell.length_a   1.000
_cell.length_b   1.000
_cell.length_c   1.000
_cell.angle_alpha   90.00
_cell.angle_beta   90.00
_cell.angle_gamma   90.00
#
_symmetry.space_group_name_H-M   'P 1'
#
loop_
_entity.id
_entity.type
_entity.pdbx_description
1 polymer ?
#
loop_
_entity_poly.entity_id
_entity_poly.type
_entity_poly.pdbx_seq_one_letter_code
_entity_poly.pdbx_strand_id
1 'polypeptide(L)'
;SSYNFINGVAATFNPEIREKLKAWGVPFVVSDAFTMRLAVDQQHSAEDGCDALKKAFEAGVDMFLEDGRYMRPFMEEALAKGIITEKYLTEAIINRMTVFSVLGLMAEDQGEDGCTKAFPKDKYNSSKVDTAENRALAREAAAKTVVLLKNDGMLPVDGGLRGDVNEENQSAGGISQFAFGPFVNRCPIDWYGGLSSHIVTFTEGMNIPGEELFPVVRLILSGDSDKKDNNTDVIIENGSTEAKKTVEKKYAGIRDGKVVPVSADEAELFRIMLWDESRITIRSLSTGKLLTTISPDKKIKNIEEVSDTFELYANADDAFSWFANEAFQLYDEKGEVIRFTADDALHFWENEQSVAKDSDNWTVGNTLFDEGSINNSAIMLCGRKIKGIINPDGKMALSFETVKDVETILSETIAQNNLSSDTDIFACFGLHPIVNMKEERDRESIELPPFQRAVLRKLRQTFRNIVLVLIGNGPIAVTEEDEAPEIRSILWSAFGCEEIGNGLADVITGNVSPAGRTSQTWYRDDSQLGDIEDYDIRKTGMTYLYMTEKPLYRFGYGLSYTTFESELNGTKTRVKNTGSVTSDHVVQIYKSPDGEYFLYDNDRDCRDVSGREIPTGSRLVFFERLHDIRPGEEVFCEFG
;
A
#
# COMPACT_ATOMS: atom_id res chain seq x y z
N SER A 1 -6.79 -14.94 18.99
CA SER A 1 -5.94 -15.90 18.26
C SER A 1 -5.86 -15.45 16.81
N SER A 2 -4.97 -16.01 16.01
CA SER A 2 -4.83 -15.70 14.58
C SER A 2 -5.40 -16.83 13.69
N TYR A 3 -5.49 -16.60 12.38
CA TYR A 3 -5.96 -17.58 11.40
C TYR A 3 -4.98 -18.73 11.12
N ASN A 4 -3.68 -18.44 11.14
CA ASN A 4 -2.65 -19.34 10.64
C ASN A 4 -2.46 -20.60 11.49
N PHE A 5 -1.70 -21.54 10.94
CA PHE A 5 -1.17 -22.68 11.70
C PHE A 5 0.16 -22.32 12.36
N ILE A 6 0.40 -22.89 13.54
CA ILE A 6 1.68 -22.84 14.24
C ILE A 6 2.09 -24.29 14.48
N ASN A 7 3.17 -24.74 13.82
CA ASN A 7 3.66 -26.11 13.90
C ASN A 7 2.56 -27.17 13.62
N GLY A 8 1.71 -26.92 12.61
CA GLY A 8 0.64 -27.83 12.20
C GLY A 8 -0.64 -27.75 13.03
N VAL A 9 -0.72 -26.87 14.05
CA VAL A 9 -1.93 -26.66 14.86
C VAL A 9 -2.51 -25.28 14.54
N ALA A 10 -3.81 -25.21 14.21
CA ALA A 10 -4.49 -23.94 14.02
C ALA A 10 -4.33 -23.07 15.27
N ALA A 11 -3.91 -21.81 15.12
CA ALA A 11 -3.50 -20.97 16.25
C ALA A 11 -4.63 -20.80 17.29
N THR A 12 -5.90 -20.76 16.86
CA THR A 12 -7.09 -20.73 17.73
C THR A 12 -7.20 -21.94 18.65
N PHE A 13 -6.65 -23.09 18.27
CA PHE A 13 -6.68 -24.34 19.04
C PHE A 13 -5.33 -24.69 19.68
N ASN A 14 -4.36 -23.78 19.65
CA ASN A 14 -3.03 -24.06 20.15
C ASN A 14 -3.01 -24.09 21.70
N PRO A 15 -2.57 -25.19 22.33
CA PRO A 15 -2.57 -25.33 23.80
C PRO A 15 -1.68 -24.31 24.52
N GLU A 16 -0.71 -23.70 23.82
CA GLU A 16 0.14 -22.65 24.39
C GLU A 16 -0.66 -21.41 24.85
N ILE A 17 -1.87 -21.19 24.32
CA ILE A 17 -2.79 -20.16 24.82
C ILE A 17 -3.05 -20.38 26.32
N ARG A 18 -3.38 -21.61 26.74
CA ARG A 18 -3.62 -21.92 28.14
C ARG A 18 -2.30 -22.09 28.91
N GLU A 19 -1.36 -22.85 28.34
CA GLU A 19 -0.14 -23.24 29.06
C GLU A 19 0.84 -22.09 29.28
N LYS A 20 0.91 -21.14 28.34
CA LYS A 20 1.83 -20.00 28.41
C LYS A 20 1.08 -18.69 28.58
N LEU A 21 0.19 -18.34 27.66
CA LEU A 21 -0.41 -17.00 27.62
C LEU A 21 -1.26 -16.73 28.87
N LYS A 22 -2.14 -17.65 29.26
CA LYS A 22 -2.89 -17.53 30.53
C LYS A 22 -1.98 -17.62 31.76
N ALA A 23 -0.93 -18.44 31.72
CA ALA A 23 0.06 -18.51 32.80
C ALA A 23 0.85 -17.21 32.99
N TRP A 24 1.03 -16.41 31.92
CA TRP A 24 1.60 -15.06 31.98
C TRP A 24 0.64 -14.00 32.51
N GLY A 25 -0.59 -14.38 32.86
CA GLY A 25 -1.57 -13.49 33.48
C GLY A 25 -2.48 -12.79 32.47
N VAL A 26 -2.60 -13.27 31.23
CA VAL A 26 -3.61 -12.79 30.28
C VAL A 26 -4.94 -13.46 30.60
N PRO A 27 -5.95 -12.73 31.11
CA PRO A 27 -7.15 -13.36 31.66
C PRO A 27 -8.18 -13.72 30.59
N PHE A 28 -8.22 -13.00 29.47
CA PHE A 28 -9.29 -13.12 28.47
C PHE A 28 -8.72 -13.17 27.06
N VAL A 29 -9.09 -14.21 26.31
CA VAL A 29 -8.63 -14.47 24.95
C VAL A 29 -9.83 -14.51 24.00
N VAL A 30 -9.78 -13.68 22.96
CA VAL A 30 -10.77 -13.67 21.87
C VAL A 30 -10.20 -14.35 20.63
N SER A 31 -11.04 -15.05 19.88
CA SER A 31 -10.69 -15.56 18.56
C SER A 31 -10.70 -14.45 17.50
N ASP A 32 -9.99 -14.65 16.39
CA ASP A 32 -10.24 -13.85 15.18
C ASP A 32 -11.62 -14.18 14.58
N ALA A 33 -12.08 -13.33 13.66
CA ALA A 33 -13.39 -13.41 13.04
C ALA A 33 -13.58 -14.74 12.30
N PHE A 34 -14.68 -15.45 12.56
CA PHE A 34 -15.04 -16.68 11.87
C PHE A 34 -14.02 -17.83 11.96
N THR A 35 -13.04 -17.78 12.86
CA THR A 35 -11.99 -18.81 12.97
C THR A 35 -12.52 -20.20 13.29
N MET A 36 -13.66 -20.32 13.98
CA MET A 36 -14.26 -21.61 14.32
C MET A 36 -14.93 -22.22 13.09
N ARG A 37 -15.64 -21.40 12.31
CA ARG A 37 -16.21 -21.81 11.03
C ARG A 37 -15.11 -22.13 10.01
N LEU A 38 -14.07 -21.30 9.94
CA LEU A 38 -12.91 -21.51 9.09
C LEU A 38 -12.22 -22.85 9.40
N ALA A 39 -12.09 -23.18 10.69
CA ALA A 39 -11.54 -24.45 11.15
C ALA A 39 -12.26 -25.68 10.60
N VAL A 40 -13.59 -25.59 10.43
CA VAL A 40 -14.43 -26.67 9.90
C VAL A 40 -14.45 -26.65 8.37
N ASP A 41 -14.83 -25.51 7.80
CA ASP A 41 -15.20 -25.39 6.38
C ASP A 41 -13.98 -25.41 5.44
N GLN A 42 -12.83 -24.86 5.87
CA GLN A 42 -11.67 -24.65 4.99
C GLN A 42 -10.38 -25.30 5.50
N GLN A 43 -10.09 -25.18 6.79
CA GLN A 43 -8.85 -25.72 7.37
C GLN A 43 -8.96 -27.21 7.70
N HIS A 44 -10.18 -27.72 7.88
CA HIS A 44 -10.48 -29.08 8.32
C HIS A 44 -9.70 -29.48 9.59
N SER A 45 -9.42 -28.49 10.45
CA SER A 45 -8.75 -28.67 11.74
C SER A 45 -9.74 -29.03 12.84
N ALA A 46 -11.05 -28.94 12.57
CA ALA A 46 -12.14 -29.45 13.39
C ALA A 46 -13.15 -30.25 12.54
N GLU A 47 -13.74 -31.30 13.12
CA GLU A 47 -14.72 -32.16 12.41
C GLU A 47 -16.06 -31.44 12.18
N ASP A 48 -16.51 -30.70 13.18
CA ASP A 48 -17.72 -29.88 13.17
C ASP A 48 -17.61 -28.75 14.20
N GLY A 49 -18.69 -27.97 14.35
CA GLY A 49 -18.71 -26.88 15.34
C GLY A 49 -18.61 -27.35 16.79
N CYS A 50 -19.05 -28.57 17.13
CA CYS A 50 -18.93 -29.11 18.49
C CYS A 50 -17.46 -29.42 18.81
N ASP A 51 -16.74 -30.07 17.89
CA ASP A 51 -15.31 -30.35 18.00
C ASP A 51 -14.50 -29.04 18.06
N ALA A 52 -14.83 -28.07 17.20
CA ALA A 52 -14.19 -26.75 17.22
C ALA A 52 -14.34 -26.06 18.59
N LEU A 53 -15.55 -26.02 19.15
CA LEU A 53 -15.82 -25.44 20.47
C LEU A 53 -15.00 -26.11 21.57
N LYS A 54 -14.96 -27.45 21.56
CA LYS A 54 -14.17 -28.22 22.53
C LYS A 54 -12.69 -27.83 22.46
N LYS A 55 -12.10 -27.88 21.25
CA LYS A 55 -10.70 -27.55 21.02
C LYS A 55 -10.36 -26.13 21.46
N ALA A 56 -11.21 -25.16 21.15
CA ALA A 56 -10.98 -23.76 21.53
C ALA A 56 -11.05 -23.54 23.05
N PHE A 57 -12.05 -24.11 23.73
CA PHE A 57 -12.13 -24.01 25.20
C PHE A 57 -10.97 -24.74 25.91
N GLU A 58 -10.58 -25.90 25.40
CA GLU A 58 -9.40 -26.64 25.89
C GLU A 58 -8.12 -25.80 25.72
N ALA A 59 -7.93 -25.18 24.56
CA ALA A 59 -6.84 -24.24 24.29
C ALA A 59 -6.91 -22.98 25.16
N GLY A 60 -8.08 -22.62 25.69
CA GLY A 60 -8.26 -21.49 26.59
C GLY A 60 -8.77 -20.22 25.92
N VAL A 61 -9.43 -20.32 24.77
CA VAL A 61 -10.16 -19.21 24.15
C VAL A 61 -11.48 -18.98 24.92
N ASP A 62 -11.78 -17.72 25.25
CA ASP A 62 -12.92 -17.34 26.10
C ASP A 62 -14.09 -16.75 25.30
N MET A 63 -13.81 -16.16 24.14
CA MET A 63 -14.84 -15.57 23.27
C MET A 63 -14.55 -15.84 21.80
N PHE A 64 -15.59 -16.19 21.06
CA PHE A 64 -15.52 -16.49 19.63
C PHE A 64 -16.17 -15.35 18.85
N LEU A 65 -15.42 -14.73 17.93
CA LEU A 65 -15.93 -13.72 17.02
C LEU A 65 -16.65 -14.40 15.86
N GLU A 66 -17.84 -14.93 16.12
CA GLU A 66 -18.60 -15.82 15.23
C GLU A 66 -20.04 -15.35 14.99
N ASP A 67 -20.67 -15.85 13.91
CA ASP A 67 -22.12 -15.72 13.75
C ASP A 67 -22.83 -16.62 14.77
N GLY A 68 -23.52 -16.00 15.72
CA GLY A 68 -24.27 -16.72 16.74
C GLY A 68 -25.38 -17.63 16.17
N ARG A 69 -25.88 -17.40 14.95
CA ARG A 69 -26.85 -18.31 14.29
C ARG A 69 -26.19 -19.61 13.85
N TYR A 70 -24.91 -19.55 13.48
CA TYR A 70 -24.11 -20.71 13.12
C TYR A 70 -23.64 -21.45 14.38
N MET A 71 -23.09 -20.73 15.36
CA MET A 71 -22.40 -21.37 16.50
C MET A 71 -23.31 -21.82 17.66
N ARG A 72 -24.46 -21.17 17.88
CA ARG A 72 -25.35 -21.52 19.01
C ARG A 72 -25.87 -22.97 18.96
N PRO A 73 -26.36 -23.50 17.82
CA PRO A 73 -26.82 -24.89 17.76
C PRO A 73 -25.74 -25.89 18.18
N PHE A 74 -24.50 -25.68 17.73
CA PHE A 74 -23.36 -26.53 18.12
C PHE A 74 -23.03 -26.38 19.61
N MET A 75 -23.14 -25.19 20.19
CA MET A 75 -22.90 -24.99 21.62
C MET A 75 -23.94 -25.72 22.49
N GLU A 76 -25.22 -25.65 22.12
CA GLU A 76 -26.31 -26.37 22.78
C GLU A 76 -26.11 -27.89 22.68
N GLU A 77 -25.78 -28.37 21.47
CA GLU A 77 -25.50 -29.78 21.22
C GLU A 77 -24.28 -30.28 22.00
N ALA A 78 -23.18 -29.53 21.98
CA ALA A 78 -21.95 -29.89 22.68
C ALA A 78 -22.15 -29.93 24.20
N LEU A 79 -22.96 -29.04 24.77
CA LEU A 79 -23.37 -29.10 26.19
C LEU A 79 -24.23 -30.32 26.48
N ALA A 80 -25.28 -30.56 25.68
CA ALA A 80 -26.20 -31.67 25.88
C ALA A 80 -25.51 -33.05 25.79
N LYS A 81 -24.48 -33.16 24.93
CA LYS A 81 -23.65 -34.36 24.77
C LYS A 81 -22.49 -34.43 25.77
N GLY A 82 -22.24 -33.39 26.57
CA GLY A 82 -21.10 -33.33 27.49
C GLY A 82 -19.73 -33.20 26.80
N ILE A 83 -19.70 -32.79 25.53
CA ILE A 83 -18.49 -32.50 24.75
C ILE A 83 -17.78 -31.26 25.32
N ILE A 84 -18.56 -30.25 25.70
CA ILE A 84 -18.12 -29.13 26.53
C ILE A 84 -18.86 -29.16 27.88
N THR A 85 -18.31 -28.47 28.88
CA THR A 85 -18.81 -28.53 30.26
C THR A 85 -19.20 -27.14 30.77
N GLU A 86 -20.09 -27.08 31.76
CA GLU A 86 -20.41 -25.83 32.46
C GLU A 86 -19.16 -25.17 33.07
N LYS A 87 -18.13 -25.95 33.40
CA LYS A 87 -16.85 -25.43 33.89
C LYS A 87 -16.17 -24.54 32.85
N TYR A 88 -16.12 -24.96 31.58
CA TYR A 88 -15.54 -24.13 30.51
C TYR A 88 -16.30 -22.82 30.34
N LEU A 89 -17.64 -22.89 30.33
CA LEU A 89 -18.47 -21.70 30.22
C LEU A 89 -18.30 -20.76 31.41
N THR A 90 -18.26 -21.32 32.62
CA THR A 90 -18.06 -20.55 33.86
C THR A 90 -16.72 -19.82 33.83
N GLU A 91 -15.64 -20.50 33.44
CA GLU A 91 -14.31 -19.89 33.29
C GLU A 91 -14.34 -18.73 32.28
N ALA A 92 -14.85 -18.97 31.07
CA ALA A 92 -14.94 -17.95 30.01
C ALA A 92 -15.80 -16.74 30.42
N ILE A 93 -16.94 -16.98 31.08
CA ILE A 93 -17.82 -15.93 31.60
C ILE A 93 -17.11 -15.13 32.69
N ILE A 94 -16.46 -15.78 33.66
CA ILE A 94 -15.71 -15.09 34.71
C ILE A 94 -14.62 -14.19 34.10
N ASN A 95 -13.87 -14.69 33.11
CA ASN A 95 -12.83 -13.92 32.43
C ASN A 95 -13.41 -12.70 31.70
N ARG A 96 -14.52 -12.86 30.99
CA ARG A 96 -15.23 -11.74 30.35
C ARG A 96 -15.75 -10.73 31.36
N MET A 97 -16.35 -11.20 32.46
CA MET A 97 -16.87 -10.32 33.51
C MET A 97 -15.73 -9.58 34.24
N THR A 98 -14.55 -10.18 34.33
CA THR A 98 -13.34 -9.51 34.84
C THR A 98 -12.96 -8.35 33.94
N VAL A 99 -12.95 -8.54 32.62
CA VAL A 99 -12.71 -7.45 31.65
C VAL A 99 -13.78 -6.36 31.78
N PHE A 100 -15.06 -6.73 31.90
CA PHE A 100 -16.15 -5.76 32.07
C PHE A 100 -16.00 -4.97 33.36
N SER A 101 -15.61 -5.61 34.47
CA SER A 101 -15.35 -4.92 35.74
C SER A 101 -14.18 -3.96 35.64
N VAL A 102 -13.06 -4.34 35.00
CA VAL A 102 -11.91 -3.46 34.80
C VAL A 102 -12.26 -2.24 33.95
N LEU A 103 -13.11 -2.41 32.94
CA LEU A 103 -13.57 -1.33 32.06
C LEU A 103 -14.72 -0.49 32.64
N GLY A 104 -15.24 -0.82 33.83
CA GLY A 104 -16.40 -0.15 34.42
C GLY A 104 -17.68 -0.35 33.60
N LEU A 105 -17.86 -1.53 32.99
CA LEU A 105 -19.00 -1.89 32.14
C LEU A 105 -20.02 -2.77 32.86
N MET A 106 -19.91 -2.88 34.19
CA MET A 106 -20.87 -3.65 34.99
C MET A 106 -22.20 -2.91 35.09
N ALA A 107 -23.29 -3.63 35.37
CA ALA A 107 -24.62 -3.01 35.46
C ALA A 107 -24.69 -1.91 36.53
N GLU A 108 -23.97 -2.06 37.65
CA GLU A 108 -23.85 -1.04 38.70
C GLU A 108 -23.10 0.23 38.27
N ASP A 109 -22.26 0.12 37.25
CA ASP A 109 -21.54 1.25 36.63
C ASP A 109 -22.42 2.01 35.63
N GLN A 110 -23.59 1.50 35.26
CA GLN A 110 -24.50 2.18 34.34
C GLN A 110 -25.20 3.37 35.01
N GLY A 111 -25.37 4.44 34.24
CA GLY A 111 -26.24 5.57 34.56
C GLY A 111 -27.70 5.27 34.24
N GLU A 112 -28.58 6.24 34.52
CA GLU A 112 -30.03 6.11 34.25
C GLU A 112 -30.36 5.97 32.75
N ASP A 113 -29.45 6.39 31.86
CA ASP A 113 -29.57 6.29 30.41
C ASP A 113 -29.07 4.95 29.83
N GLY A 114 -28.61 4.03 30.70
CA GLY A 114 -28.05 2.74 30.32
C GLY A 114 -26.61 2.80 29.78
N CYS A 115 -26.02 3.98 29.67
CA CYS A 115 -24.60 4.13 29.37
C CYS A 115 -23.77 3.95 30.64
N THR A 116 -22.57 3.40 30.53
CA THR A 116 -21.64 3.37 31.66
C THR A 116 -21.23 4.79 32.09
N LYS A 117 -21.11 5.01 33.40
CA LYS A 117 -20.55 6.22 34.01
C LYS A 117 -19.10 6.48 33.60
N ALA A 118 -18.35 5.45 33.21
CA ALA A 118 -16.98 5.57 32.70
C ALA A 118 -16.95 6.18 31.28
N PHE A 119 -17.98 5.90 30.48
CA PHE A 119 -18.14 6.39 29.10
C PHE A 119 -19.50 7.10 28.94
N PRO A 120 -19.71 8.27 29.58
CA PRO A 120 -20.97 9.00 29.50
C PRO A 120 -21.30 9.39 28.06
N LYS A 121 -22.58 9.29 27.69
CA LYS A 121 -23.05 9.54 26.32
C LYS A 121 -22.76 10.96 25.83
N ASP A 122 -22.86 11.96 26.70
CA ASP A 122 -22.58 13.37 26.40
C ASP A 122 -21.09 13.64 26.12
N LYS A 123 -20.21 12.71 26.49
CA LYS A 123 -18.78 12.79 26.12
C LYS A 123 -18.48 12.26 24.72
N TYR A 124 -19.31 11.36 24.18
CA TYR A 124 -19.22 10.88 22.79
C TYR A 124 -19.87 11.87 21.83
N ASN A 125 -19.05 12.79 21.32
CA ASN A 125 -19.46 13.78 20.33
C ASN A 125 -18.48 13.73 19.15
N SER A 126 -18.98 13.52 17.93
CA SER A 126 -18.17 13.50 16.71
C SER A 126 -17.40 14.81 16.50
N SER A 127 -17.89 15.94 17.03
CA SER A 127 -17.17 17.21 16.99
C SER A 127 -15.86 17.22 17.81
N LYS A 128 -15.57 16.17 18.57
CA LYS A 128 -14.33 15.99 19.33
C LYS A 128 -13.32 15.06 18.64
N VAL A 129 -13.68 14.48 17.50
CA VAL A 129 -12.81 13.57 16.73
C VAL A 129 -11.91 14.39 15.80
N ASP A 130 -12.50 15.18 14.92
CA ASP A 130 -11.77 15.99 13.94
C ASP A 130 -11.59 17.43 14.46
N THR A 131 -10.73 17.60 15.47
CA THR A 131 -10.42 18.89 16.11
C THR A 131 -9.10 19.45 15.61
N ALA A 132 -8.89 20.76 15.75
CA ALA A 132 -7.62 21.40 15.37
C ALA A 132 -6.43 20.81 16.14
N GLU A 133 -6.63 20.46 17.41
CA GLU A 133 -5.61 19.82 18.24
C GLU A 133 -5.26 18.40 17.75
N ASN A 134 -6.25 17.60 17.36
CA ASN A 134 -6.01 16.26 16.82
C ASN A 134 -5.33 16.31 15.45
N ARG A 135 -5.72 17.26 14.59
CA ARG A 135 -5.04 17.51 13.30
C ARG A 135 -3.59 17.93 13.50
N ALA A 136 -3.32 18.82 14.46
CA ALA A 136 -1.94 19.22 14.78
C ALA A 136 -1.10 18.02 15.24
N LEU A 137 -1.67 17.13 16.07
CA LEU A 137 -1.02 15.88 16.48
C LEU A 137 -0.82 14.91 15.30
N ALA A 138 -1.79 14.81 14.40
CA ALA A 138 -1.68 13.98 13.20
C ALA A 138 -0.57 14.48 12.26
N ARG A 139 -0.45 15.81 12.07
CA ARG A 139 0.65 16.44 11.33
C ARG A 139 2.01 16.18 11.97
N GLU A 140 2.10 16.32 13.30
CA GLU A 140 3.32 15.99 14.05
C GLU A 140 3.70 14.51 13.87
N ALA A 141 2.73 13.60 13.99
CA ALA A 141 2.94 12.18 13.78
C ALA A 141 3.39 11.88 12.34
N ALA A 142 2.75 12.48 11.33
CA ALA A 142 3.14 12.36 9.93
C ALA A 142 4.62 12.78 9.75
N ALA A 143 4.99 13.99 10.18
CA ALA A 143 6.38 14.48 10.06
C ALA A 143 7.39 13.59 10.81
N LYS A 144 7.06 13.14 12.02
CA LYS A 144 7.95 12.31 12.86
C LYS A 144 8.16 10.88 12.34
N THR A 145 7.31 10.40 11.43
CA THR A 145 7.40 9.06 10.83
C THR A 145 8.20 9.02 9.53
N VAL A 146 8.40 10.17 8.88
CA VAL A 146 9.14 10.24 7.62
C VAL A 146 10.58 9.75 7.81
N VAL A 147 10.99 8.81 6.97
CA VAL A 147 12.35 8.27 6.93
C VAL A 147 13.06 8.81 5.69
N LEU A 148 14.19 9.49 5.89
CA LEU A 148 15.07 9.91 4.81
C LEU A 148 16.04 8.77 4.47
N LEU A 149 15.88 8.15 3.31
CA LEU A 149 16.64 6.97 2.90
C LEU A 149 17.91 7.32 2.11
N LYS A 150 17.82 8.35 1.29
CA LYS A 150 18.90 8.90 0.47
C LYS A 150 18.78 10.42 0.45
N ASN A 151 19.91 11.12 0.53
CA ASN A 151 19.98 12.56 0.33
C ASN A 151 21.41 12.96 -0.05
N ASP A 152 21.59 13.62 -1.19
CA ASP A 152 22.88 14.16 -1.63
C ASP A 152 23.07 15.65 -1.30
N GLY A 153 22.19 16.22 -0.48
CA GLY A 153 22.11 17.65 -0.18
C GLY A 153 20.98 18.38 -0.92
N MET A 154 20.14 17.66 -1.68
CA MET A 154 18.92 18.20 -2.29
C MET A 154 17.88 18.64 -1.26
N LEU A 155 17.79 17.94 -0.11
CA LEU A 155 16.88 18.28 0.98
C LEU A 155 17.64 18.78 2.23
N PRO A 156 17.07 19.72 3.00
CA PRO A 156 15.80 20.42 2.75
C PRO A 156 15.89 21.38 1.55
N VAL A 157 14.76 21.71 0.93
CA VAL A 157 14.75 22.58 -0.25
C VAL A 157 15.15 24.04 0.09
N ASP A 158 16.17 24.56 -0.60
CA ASP A 158 16.71 25.89 -0.34
C ASP A 158 15.71 27.01 -0.66
N GLY A 159 15.40 27.83 0.33
CA GLY A 159 14.48 28.97 0.20
C GLY A 159 12.99 28.59 0.21
N GLY A 160 12.64 27.40 0.71
CA GLY A 160 11.26 26.99 1.01
C GLY A 160 10.43 26.60 -0.22
N LEU A 161 9.12 26.49 -0.01
CA LEU A 161 8.14 26.18 -1.08
C LEU A 161 7.97 27.40 -1.98
N ARG A 162 8.09 27.20 -3.29
CA ARG A 162 8.06 28.26 -4.31
C ARG A 162 6.96 28.01 -5.36
N GLY A 163 5.78 27.60 -4.90
CA GLY A 163 4.64 27.27 -5.75
C GLY A 163 3.74 28.44 -6.15
N ASP A 164 3.97 29.65 -5.64
CA ASP A 164 3.15 30.82 -5.97
C ASP A 164 3.42 31.34 -7.39
N VAL A 165 2.46 31.09 -8.28
CA VAL A 165 2.30 31.79 -9.56
C VAL A 165 1.62 33.15 -9.29
N ASN A 166 2.27 34.06 -8.57
CA ASN A 166 1.78 35.44 -8.48
C ASN A 166 2.10 36.18 -9.80
N GLU A 167 1.22 37.10 -10.22
CA GLU A 167 1.34 37.85 -11.49
C GLU A 167 2.71 38.51 -11.71
N GLU A 168 3.46 38.79 -10.64
CA GLU A 168 4.83 39.34 -10.72
C GLU A 168 5.90 38.32 -11.16
N ASN A 169 5.69 37.01 -10.93
CA ASN A 169 6.59 35.92 -11.38
C ASN A 169 6.34 35.48 -12.83
N GLN A 170 5.27 35.95 -13.49
CA GLN A 170 5.02 35.66 -14.92
C GLN A 170 6.05 36.34 -15.84
N SER A 171 6.77 37.34 -15.32
CA SER A 171 7.88 37.99 -16.01
C SER A 171 9.18 37.15 -15.93
N ALA A 172 9.21 36.05 -16.69
CA ALA A 172 10.42 35.35 -17.18
C ALA A 172 11.05 34.18 -16.39
N GLY A 173 10.40 33.56 -15.39
CA GLY A 173 10.93 32.34 -14.74
C GLY A 173 9.84 31.30 -14.48
N GLY A 174 9.91 30.13 -15.12
CA GLY A 174 8.91 29.05 -14.97
C GLY A 174 8.77 28.49 -13.55
N ILE A 175 7.97 27.44 -13.40
CA ILE A 175 7.74 26.79 -12.10
C ILE A 175 9.02 26.07 -11.64
N SER A 176 9.48 26.39 -10.44
CA SER A 176 10.72 25.82 -9.88
C SER A 176 10.54 24.45 -9.21
N GLN A 177 9.32 24.12 -8.80
CA GLN A 177 8.96 22.90 -8.07
C GLN A 177 7.68 22.29 -8.65
N PHE A 178 7.69 21.02 -9.01
CA PHE A 178 6.53 20.34 -9.61
C PHE A 178 6.41 18.89 -9.10
N ALA A 179 5.19 18.42 -8.86
CA ALA A 179 4.96 17.06 -8.40
C ALA A 179 4.47 16.13 -9.53
N PHE A 180 5.00 14.92 -9.61
CA PHE A 180 4.51 13.88 -10.52
C PHE A 180 4.19 12.58 -9.79
N GLY A 181 3.16 11.87 -10.23
CA GLY A 181 2.88 10.49 -9.80
C GLY A 181 1.52 10.27 -9.14
N PRO A 182 1.16 9.01 -8.84
CA PRO A 182 -0.19 8.62 -8.45
C PRO A 182 -0.71 9.22 -7.13
N PHE A 183 0.20 9.71 -6.27
CA PHE A 183 -0.16 10.21 -4.93
C PHE A 183 -0.09 11.74 -4.80
N VAL A 184 0.15 12.48 -5.88
CA VAL A 184 0.32 13.95 -5.79
C VAL A 184 -0.94 14.65 -5.30
N ASN A 185 -2.11 14.26 -5.80
CA ASN A 185 -3.42 14.84 -5.43
C ASN A 185 -4.26 13.87 -4.59
N ARG A 186 -3.61 13.01 -3.81
CA ARG A 186 -4.29 11.96 -3.05
C ARG A 186 -3.64 11.72 -1.70
N CYS A 187 -4.48 11.51 -0.69
CA CYS A 187 -4.06 10.97 0.60
C CYS A 187 -4.52 9.52 0.71
N PRO A 188 -3.61 8.54 0.64
CA PRO A 188 -3.98 7.14 0.79
C PRO A 188 -4.41 6.87 2.24
N ILE A 189 -5.65 6.44 2.42
CA ILE A 189 -6.21 5.98 3.69
C ILE A 189 -6.56 4.49 3.53
N ASP A 190 -6.16 3.66 4.49
CA ASP A 190 -6.61 2.27 4.55
C ASP A 190 -7.92 2.14 5.32
N TRP A 191 -8.60 1.00 5.19
CA TRP A 191 -9.92 0.84 5.83
C TRP A 191 -9.86 0.74 7.36
N TYR A 192 -8.68 0.47 7.95
CA TYR A 192 -8.46 0.47 9.40
C TYR A 192 -8.10 1.86 9.93
N GLY A 193 -7.68 2.78 9.06
CA GLY A 193 -7.42 4.19 9.33
C GLY A 193 -8.70 5.02 9.49
N GLY A 194 -9.84 4.45 9.12
CA GLY A 194 -11.15 5.09 9.24
C GLY A 194 -11.43 6.10 8.12
N LEU A 195 -12.43 6.95 8.33
CA LEU A 195 -12.77 8.04 7.42
C LEU A 195 -12.52 9.36 8.13
N SER A 196 -11.86 10.29 7.45
CA SER A 196 -11.64 11.63 7.96
C SER A 196 -12.44 12.66 7.16
N SER A 197 -13.02 13.64 7.86
CA SER A 197 -13.64 14.82 7.24
C SER A 197 -12.61 15.85 6.78
N HIS A 198 -11.33 15.63 7.10
CA HIS A 198 -10.23 16.48 6.72
C HIS A 198 -9.13 15.62 6.13
N ILE A 199 -8.58 16.03 5.00
CA ILE A 199 -7.46 15.36 4.34
C ILE A 199 -6.62 16.46 3.70
N VAL A 200 -5.29 16.30 3.77
CA VAL A 200 -4.33 17.15 3.07
C VAL A 200 -3.47 16.28 2.17
N THR A 201 -3.66 16.44 0.86
CA THR A 201 -2.87 15.76 -0.18
C THR A 201 -1.45 16.32 -0.25
N PHE A 202 -0.56 15.64 -0.97
CA PHE A 202 0.83 16.08 -1.10
C PHE A 202 0.94 17.48 -1.72
N THR A 203 0.25 17.74 -2.84
CA THR A 203 0.26 19.05 -3.51
C THR A 203 -0.39 20.15 -2.68
N GLU A 204 -1.43 19.85 -1.90
CA GLU A 204 -2.03 20.81 -0.97
C GLU A 204 -1.06 21.18 0.17
N GLY A 205 -0.39 20.20 0.78
CA GLY A 205 0.57 20.45 1.86
C GLY A 205 1.84 21.16 1.37
N MET A 206 2.32 20.80 0.18
CA MET A 206 3.46 21.45 -0.47
C MET A 206 3.11 22.78 -1.14
N ASN A 207 1.82 23.07 -1.36
CA ASN A 207 1.34 24.22 -2.13
C ASN A 207 2.07 24.35 -3.49
N ILE A 208 2.16 23.26 -4.26
CA ILE A 208 2.76 23.22 -5.61
C ILE A 208 1.84 22.50 -6.59
N PRO A 209 1.91 22.79 -7.91
CA PRO A 209 1.17 22.03 -8.90
C PRO A 209 1.69 20.59 -9.03
N GLY A 210 0.84 19.69 -9.53
CA GLY A 210 1.25 18.34 -9.86
C GLY A 210 0.35 17.63 -10.88
N GLU A 211 0.89 16.56 -11.49
CA GLU A 211 0.22 15.73 -12.49
C GLU A 211 0.41 14.24 -12.18
N GLU A 212 -0.67 13.46 -12.27
CA GLU A 212 -0.68 12.03 -11.88
C GLU A 212 0.04 11.13 -12.89
N LEU A 213 0.18 11.58 -14.15
CA LEU A 213 0.75 10.83 -15.28
C LEU A 213 0.01 9.51 -15.60
N PHE A 214 -1.31 9.53 -15.47
CA PHE A 214 -2.15 8.41 -15.91
C PHE A 214 -2.56 8.61 -17.37
N PRO A 215 -2.38 7.60 -18.24
CA PRO A 215 -2.84 7.68 -19.62
C PRO A 215 -4.36 7.89 -19.68
N VAL A 216 -4.78 8.63 -20.70
CA VAL A 216 -6.19 8.92 -21.00
C VAL A 216 -6.65 8.02 -22.13
N VAL A 217 -7.74 7.29 -21.90
CA VAL A 217 -8.32 6.33 -22.85
C VAL A 217 -9.82 6.53 -23.00
N ARG A 218 -10.37 6.05 -24.11
CA ARG A 218 -11.79 5.66 -24.18
C ARG A 218 -11.89 4.16 -23.96
N LEU A 219 -12.91 3.72 -23.23
CA LEU A 219 -13.21 2.29 -23.09
C LEU A 219 -14.11 1.85 -24.24
N ILE A 220 -13.70 0.81 -24.95
CA ILE A 220 -14.51 0.13 -25.95
C ILE A 220 -15.22 -1.04 -25.26
N LEU A 221 -16.55 -1.00 -25.28
CA LEU A 221 -17.40 -2.09 -24.80
C LEU A 221 -17.49 -3.13 -25.92
N SER A 222 -16.90 -4.31 -25.74
CA SER A 222 -17.14 -5.39 -26.69
C SER A 222 -18.55 -5.95 -26.48
N GLY A 223 -19.32 -6.09 -27.56
CA GLY A 223 -20.73 -6.45 -27.46
C GLY A 223 -20.94 -7.92 -27.09
N ASP A 224 -21.45 -8.17 -25.88
CA ASP A 224 -22.68 -8.94 -25.65
C ASP A 224 -23.07 -8.88 -24.15
N SER A 225 -23.76 -7.83 -23.73
CA SER A 225 -24.42 -7.80 -22.41
C SER A 225 -25.77 -8.55 -22.41
N ASP A 226 -26.22 -9.05 -23.57
CA ASP A 226 -27.55 -9.66 -23.76
C ASP A 226 -27.54 -11.19 -23.88
N LYS A 227 -26.46 -11.88 -23.50
CA LYS A 227 -26.46 -13.35 -23.48
C LYS A 227 -27.05 -13.93 -22.19
N LYS A 228 -28.38 -13.85 -22.08
CA LYS A 228 -29.18 -14.97 -21.54
C LYS A 228 -29.69 -15.81 -22.72
N ASP A 229 -29.05 -16.96 -22.92
CA ASP A 229 -29.45 -18.06 -23.80
C ASP A 229 -29.52 -17.86 -25.33
N ASN A 230 -28.80 -18.75 -26.02
CA ASN A 230 -29.12 -19.36 -27.31
C ASN A 230 -29.38 -18.45 -28.53
N ASN A 231 -28.31 -17.91 -29.14
CA ASN A 231 -27.93 -18.31 -30.50
C ASN A 231 -26.59 -17.66 -30.89
N THR A 232 -25.69 -18.47 -31.40
CA THR A 232 -24.69 -18.03 -32.38
C THR A 232 -25.38 -17.22 -33.48
N ASP A 233 -24.96 -15.97 -33.68
CA ASP A 233 -24.95 -15.39 -35.02
C ASP A 233 -23.50 -15.18 -35.46
N VAL A 234 -22.84 -16.32 -35.65
CA VAL A 234 -21.85 -16.50 -36.71
C VAL A 234 -22.38 -17.64 -37.57
N ILE A 235 -23.39 -17.35 -38.41
CA ILE A 235 -23.79 -18.28 -39.47
C ILE A 235 -22.78 -18.10 -40.60
N ILE A 236 -21.88 -19.08 -40.74
CA ILE A 236 -21.11 -19.29 -41.96
C ILE A 236 -21.96 -20.21 -42.85
N GLU A 237 -22.59 -19.64 -43.88
CA GLU A 237 -22.97 -20.43 -45.06
C GLU A 237 -22.58 -19.69 -46.34
N ASN A 238 -21.66 -20.35 -47.06
CA ASN A 238 -21.40 -20.35 -48.49
C ASN A 238 -21.57 -19.05 -49.32
N GLY A 239 -20.41 -18.51 -49.71
CA GLY A 239 -20.17 -18.22 -51.12
C GLY A 239 -20.70 -16.88 -51.66
N SER A 240 -20.20 -15.77 -51.14
CA SER A 240 -20.00 -14.56 -51.94
C SER A 240 -18.97 -13.63 -51.30
N THR A 241 -18.01 -13.20 -52.11
CA THR A 241 -17.19 -12.02 -51.85
C THR A 241 -18.06 -10.77 -51.79
N GLU A 242 -17.72 -9.88 -50.85
CA GLU A 242 -18.18 -8.49 -50.66
C GLU A 242 -19.05 -8.20 -49.42
N ALA A 243 -18.56 -7.19 -48.67
CA ALA A 243 -19.10 -6.51 -47.49
C ALA A 243 -18.65 -7.03 -46.11
N LYS A 244 -17.45 -6.59 -45.66
CA LYS A 244 -17.17 -6.45 -44.22
C LYS A 244 -18.18 -5.44 -43.65
N LYS A 245 -19.25 -5.91 -43.03
CA LYS A 245 -20.13 -5.07 -42.21
C LYS A 245 -19.30 -4.61 -41.00
N THR A 246 -18.88 -3.35 -40.99
CA THR A 246 -18.20 -2.74 -39.86
C THR A 246 -19.21 -2.65 -38.72
N VAL A 247 -19.09 -3.51 -37.71
CA VAL A 247 -19.85 -3.37 -36.46
C VAL A 247 -19.39 -2.05 -35.84
N GLU A 248 -20.30 -1.10 -35.66
CA GLU A 248 -20.01 0.18 -35.02
C GLU A 248 -19.52 -0.10 -33.58
N LYS A 249 -18.30 0.34 -33.27
CA LYS A 249 -17.74 0.20 -31.93
C LYS A 249 -18.63 0.96 -30.95
N LYS A 250 -19.03 0.30 -29.86
CA LYS A 250 -19.71 0.95 -28.74
C LYS A 250 -18.65 1.37 -27.72
N TYR A 251 -18.71 2.62 -27.31
CA TYR A 251 -17.83 3.19 -26.28
C TYR A 251 -18.57 3.30 -24.95
N ALA A 252 -17.82 3.38 -23.85
CA ALA A 252 -18.38 3.69 -22.55
C ALA A 252 -18.69 5.19 -22.45
N GLY A 253 -19.93 5.52 -22.16
CA GLY A 253 -20.37 6.84 -21.70
C GLY A 253 -20.94 6.73 -20.29
N ILE A 254 -21.19 7.87 -19.63
CA ILE A 254 -21.79 7.92 -18.30
C ILE A 254 -23.14 8.63 -18.36
N ARG A 255 -24.19 7.99 -17.84
CA ARG A 255 -25.51 8.58 -17.63
C ARG A 255 -25.99 8.23 -16.24
N ASP A 256 -26.31 9.25 -15.43
CA ASP A 256 -26.73 9.09 -14.02
C ASP A 256 -25.78 8.21 -13.19
N GLY A 257 -24.47 8.37 -13.41
CA GLY A 257 -23.42 7.60 -12.73
C GLY A 257 -23.23 6.18 -13.26
N LYS A 258 -24.10 5.68 -14.14
CA LYS A 258 -24.00 4.35 -14.75
C LYS A 258 -23.24 4.39 -16.07
N VAL A 259 -22.40 3.37 -16.30
CA VAL A 259 -21.73 3.16 -17.58
C VAL A 259 -22.74 2.62 -18.61
N VAL A 260 -22.86 3.30 -19.75
CA VAL A 260 -23.77 2.94 -20.84
C VAL A 260 -23.07 2.95 -22.19
N PRO A 261 -23.50 2.13 -23.16
CA PRO A 261 -22.95 2.15 -24.51
C PRO A 261 -23.35 3.43 -25.26
N VAL A 262 -22.36 4.10 -25.87
CA VAL A 262 -22.52 5.33 -26.67
C VAL A 262 -21.64 5.30 -27.92
N SER A 263 -21.80 6.30 -28.80
CA SER A 263 -20.91 6.53 -29.96
C SER A 263 -19.56 7.12 -29.52
N ALA A 264 -18.57 7.15 -30.41
CA ALA A 264 -17.24 7.69 -30.11
C ALA A 264 -17.26 9.17 -29.69
N ASP A 265 -18.16 9.97 -30.28
CA ASP A 265 -18.29 11.41 -30.01
C ASP A 265 -18.93 11.70 -28.66
N GLU A 266 -19.71 10.76 -28.13
CA GLU A 266 -20.34 10.82 -26.80
C GLU A 266 -19.54 10.06 -25.72
N ALA A 267 -18.38 9.49 -26.09
CA ALA A 267 -17.59 8.64 -25.20
C ALA A 267 -16.99 9.43 -24.03
N GLU A 268 -17.08 8.83 -22.84
CA GLU A 268 -16.37 9.30 -21.66
C GLU A 268 -14.87 9.04 -21.82
N LEU A 269 -14.06 9.95 -21.27
CA LEU A 269 -12.63 9.76 -21.12
C LEU A 269 -12.32 9.18 -19.74
N PHE A 270 -11.34 8.28 -19.68
CA PHE A 270 -10.90 7.67 -18.44
C PHE A 270 -9.40 7.77 -18.25
N ARG A 271 -8.96 7.99 -17.00
CA ARG A 271 -7.59 7.74 -16.55
C ARG A 271 -7.50 6.30 -16.05
N ILE A 272 -6.45 5.60 -16.43
CA ILE A 272 -6.19 4.23 -15.98
C ILE A 272 -4.83 4.15 -15.29
N MET A 273 -4.79 3.44 -14.17
CA MET A 273 -3.57 3.27 -13.37
C MET A 273 -3.33 1.79 -13.11
N LEU A 274 -2.15 1.29 -13.46
CA LEU A 274 -1.68 -0.06 -13.14
C LEU A 274 -0.91 -0.01 -11.81
N TRP A 275 -1.53 -0.53 -10.76
CA TRP A 275 -1.05 -0.42 -9.37
C TRP A 275 -0.04 -1.49 -8.98
N ASP A 276 -0.12 -2.66 -9.59
CA ASP A 276 0.80 -3.79 -9.40
C ASP A 276 1.14 -4.40 -10.78
N GLU A 277 1.55 -5.66 -10.83
CA GLU A 277 1.86 -6.35 -12.08
C GLU A 277 0.64 -6.66 -12.95
N SER A 278 -0.60 -6.56 -12.45
CA SER A 278 -1.78 -7.05 -13.20
C SER A 278 -3.08 -6.27 -12.99
N ARG A 279 -3.12 -5.36 -12.02
CA ARG A 279 -4.35 -4.71 -11.58
C ARG A 279 -4.42 -3.24 -11.86
N ILE A 280 -5.58 -2.84 -12.33
CA ILE A 280 -5.88 -1.46 -12.67
C ILE A 280 -7.02 -0.88 -11.86
N THR A 281 -7.00 0.43 -11.72
CA THR A 281 -8.21 1.21 -11.41
C THR A 281 -8.53 2.10 -12.61
N ILE A 282 -9.81 2.40 -12.80
CA ILE A 282 -10.30 3.20 -13.93
C ILE A 282 -11.08 4.39 -13.37
N ARG A 283 -10.64 5.63 -13.64
CA ARG A 283 -11.26 6.87 -13.15
C ARG A 283 -11.88 7.64 -14.31
N SER A 284 -13.15 8.03 -14.19
CA SER A 284 -13.80 8.92 -15.16
C SER A 284 -13.28 10.35 -15.01
N LEU A 285 -12.99 11.02 -16.13
CA LEU A 285 -12.55 12.42 -16.13
C LEU A 285 -13.71 13.38 -15.82
N SER A 286 -14.92 13.11 -16.31
CA SER A 286 -16.07 14.01 -16.12
C SER A 286 -16.61 14.00 -14.69
N THR A 287 -16.60 12.83 -14.03
CA THR A 287 -17.10 12.67 -12.66
C THR A 287 -16.01 12.75 -11.60
N GLY A 288 -14.75 12.48 -11.97
CA GLY A 288 -13.64 12.32 -11.03
C GLY A 288 -13.71 11.02 -10.21
N LYS A 289 -14.70 10.15 -10.43
CA LYS A 289 -14.93 8.92 -9.65
C LYS A 289 -14.30 7.69 -10.30
N LEU A 290 -13.91 6.71 -9.48
CA LEU A 290 -13.53 5.38 -9.92
C LEU A 290 -14.76 4.59 -10.38
N LEU A 291 -14.54 3.73 -11.37
CA LEU A 291 -15.48 2.69 -11.75
C LEU A 291 -15.57 1.63 -10.65
N THR A 292 -16.78 1.23 -10.32
CA THR A 292 -17.12 0.22 -9.32
C THR A 292 -18.31 -0.61 -9.79
N THR A 293 -18.44 -1.84 -9.29
CA THR A 293 -19.65 -2.66 -9.44
C THR A 293 -20.75 -2.30 -8.43
N ILE A 294 -20.49 -1.36 -7.51
CA ILE A 294 -21.46 -0.91 -6.51
C ILE A 294 -22.37 0.18 -7.09
N SER A 295 -23.66 -0.14 -7.20
CA SER A 295 -24.70 0.83 -7.60
C SER A 295 -24.85 1.97 -6.58
N PRO A 296 -25.08 3.23 -7.01
CA PRO A 296 -25.29 4.37 -6.12
C PRO A 296 -26.42 4.21 -5.09
N ASP A 297 -27.46 3.44 -5.42
CA ASP A 297 -28.61 3.21 -4.54
C ASP A 297 -28.32 2.16 -3.45
N LYS A 298 -27.22 1.42 -3.58
CA LYS A 298 -26.78 0.45 -2.57
C LYS A 298 -25.84 1.13 -1.58
N LYS A 299 -26.11 0.94 -0.28
CA LYS A 299 -25.10 1.23 0.74
C LYS A 299 -23.89 0.33 0.49
N ILE A 300 -22.68 0.83 0.70
CA ILE A 300 -21.47 0.00 0.80
C ILE A 300 -21.77 -1.07 1.86
N LYS A 301 -21.81 -2.33 1.45
CA LYS A 301 -22.00 -3.48 2.35
C LYS A 301 -20.69 -4.23 2.40
N ASN A 302 -20.20 -4.52 3.61
CA ASN A 302 -19.03 -5.39 3.83
C ASN A 302 -19.41 -6.88 3.68
N ILE A 303 -20.18 -7.21 2.64
CA ILE A 303 -20.70 -8.55 2.36
C ILE A 303 -20.60 -8.75 0.84
N GLU A 304 -20.10 -9.90 0.39
CA GLU A 304 -20.24 -10.32 -1.00
C GLU A 304 -21.73 -10.37 -1.39
N GLU A 305 -22.20 -9.36 -2.12
CA GLU A 305 -23.42 -9.50 -2.90
C GLU A 305 -23.01 -9.90 -4.32
N VAL A 306 -23.13 -11.18 -4.63
CA VAL A 306 -23.04 -11.67 -6.01
C VAL A 306 -24.26 -11.14 -6.76
N SER A 307 -24.04 -10.22 -7.69
CA SER A 307 -25.07 -9.72 -8.59
C SER A 307 -25.07 -10.55 -9.88
N ASP A 308 -26.24 -11.05 -10.30
CA ASP A 308 -26.40 -11.76 -11.57
C ASP A 308 -26.30 -10.83 -12.80
N THR A 309 -26.18 -9.52 -12.59
CA THR A 309 -26.01 -8.50 -13.63
C THR A 309 -24.76 -7.68 -13.33
N PHE A 310 -23.79 -7.71 -14.25
CA PHE A 310 -22.54 -6.96 -14.18
C PHE A 310 -22.75 -5.53 -14.70
N GLU A 311 -23.03 -4.60 -13.79
CA GLU A 311 -23.22 -3.19 -14.10
C GLU A 311 -22.09 -2.37 -13.49
N LEU A 312 -21.53 -1.44 -14.27
CA LEU A 312 -20.47 -0.54 -13.82
C LEU A 312 -21.00 0.87 -13.57
N TYR A 313 -20.45 1.49 -12.54
CA TYR A 313 -20.82 2.82 -12.08
C TYR A 313 -19.58 3.66 -11.80
N ALA A 314 -19.58 4.92 -12.23
CA ALA A 314 -18.58 5.91 -11.85
C ALA A 314 -19.03 6.61 -10.56
N ASN A 315 -18.82 5.96 -9.42
CA ASN A 315 -19.43 6.37 -8.14
C ASN A 315 -18.46 6.36 -6.95
N ALA A 316 -17.33 5.65 -7.03
CA ALA A 316 -16.41 5.54 -5.91
C ALA A 316 -15.41 6.72 -5.90
N ASP A 317 -15.24 7.40 -4.76
CA ASP A 317 -14.17 8.38 -4.59
C ASP A 317 -12.79 7.73 -4.72
N ASP A 318 -12.68 6.53 -4.16
CA ASP A 318 -11.47 5.75 -4.09
C ASP A 318 -11.75 4.25 -3.93
N ALA A 319 -10.74 3.40 -4.14
CA ALA A 319 -10.85 1.98 -3.88
C ALA A 319 -10.85 1.75 -2.37
N PHE A 320 -12.01 1.47 -1.80
CA PHE A 320 -12.23 1.45 -0.35
C PHE A 320 -13.39 0.53 0.03
N SER A 321 -13.09 -0.74 0.34
CA SER A 321 -14.05 -1.74 0.80
C SER A 321 -13.31 -3.00 1.26
N TRP A 322 -13.94 -3.81 2.12
CA TRP A 322 -13.44 -5.14 2.51
C TRP A 322 -13.23 -6.03 1.28
N PHE A 323 -14.14 -5.94 0.30
CA PHE A 323 -13.96 -6.50 -1.04
C PHE A 323 -13.81 -5.34 -2.02
N ALA A 324 -12.60 -5.12 -2.54
CA ALA A 324 -12.33 -4.01 -3.45
C ALA A 324 -13.10 -4.23 -4.76
N ASN A 325 -14.05 -3.34 -5.07
CA ASN A 325 -14.90 -3.43 -6.27
C ASN A 325 -14.41 -2.50 -7.39
N GLU A 326 -13.40 -1.70 -7.09
CA GLU A 326 -12.80 -0.68 -7.95
C GLU A 326 -11.48 -1.13 -8.58
N ALA A 327 -10.95 -2.28 -8.15
CA ALA A 327 -9.68 -2.84 -8.59
C ALA A 327 -9.92 -4.03 -9.52
N PHE A 328 -9.47 -3.91 -10.76
CA PHE A 328 -9.77 -4.88 -11.81
C PHE A 328 -8.50 -5.57 -12.30
N GLN A 329 -8.59 -6.85 -12.67
CA GLN A 329 -7.46 -7.62 -13.19
C GLN A 329 -7.55 -7.86 -14.69
N LEU A 330 -6.43 -7.75 -15.40
CA LEU A 330 -6.37 -7.95 -16.86
C LEU A 330 -6.15 -9.44 -17.19
N TYR A 331 -6.82 -9.97 -18.22
CA TYR A 331 -6.69 -11.37 -18.64
C TYR A 331 -6.62 -11.59 -20.16
N ASP A 332 -5.99 -12.71 -20.55
CA ASP A 332 -5.68 -13.05 -21.93
C ASP A 332 -6.74 -13.94 -22.62
N GLU A 333 -6.44 -14.44 -23.82
CA GLU A 333 -7.42 -15.25 -24.56
C GLU A 333 -7.78 -16.59 -23.92
N LYS A 334 -6.90 -17.12 -23.08
CA LYS A 334 -7.02 -18.38 -22.35
C LYS A 334 -7.70 -18.19 -20.98
N GLY A 335 -7.90 -16.94 -20.57
CA GLY A 335 -8.45 -16.61 -19.26
C GLY A 335 -7.38 -16.55 -18.16
N GLU A 336 -6.10 -16.46 -18.53
CA GLU A 336 -4.98 -16.31 -17.61
C GLU A 336 -4.74 -14.82 -17.32
N VAL A 337 -4.35 -14.50 -16.08
CA VAL A 337 -3.99 -13.13 -15.68
C VAL A 337 -2.79 -12.66 -16.50
N ILE A 338 -2.91 -11.47 -17.09
CA ILE A 338 -1.79 -10.79 -17.74
C ILE A 338 -0.99 -10.09 -16.65
N ARG A 339 0.33 -10.31 -16.70
CA ARG A 339 1.30 -9.66 -15.82
C ARG A 339 2.27 -8.82 -16.64
N PHE A 340 2.60 -7.65 -16.13
CA PHE A 340 3.46 -6.66 -16.76
C PHE A 340 4.76 -6.49 -15.98
N THR A 341 5.81 -6.20 -16.72
CA THR A 341 7.13 -5.75 -16.27
C THR A 341 7.26 -4.24 -16.50
N ALA A 342 8.33 -3.61 -16.01
CA ALA A 342 8.52 -2.18 -16.25
C ALA A 342 8.70 -1.85 -17.74
N ASP A 343 9.15 -2.81 -18.55
CA ASP A 343 9.47 -2.59 -19.96
C ASP A 343 8.22 -2.56 -20.86
N ASP A 344 7.14 -3.24 -20.47
CA ASP A 344 5.88 -3.29 -21.21
C ASP A 344 4.71 -2.59 -20.49
N ALA A 345 4.83 -2.30 -19.19
CA ALA A 345 3.79 -1.60 -18.44
C ALA A 345 3.48 -0.20 -18.99
N LEU A 346 4.43 0.52 -19.58
CA LEU A 346 4.16 1.87 -20.13
C LEU A 346 3.27 1.87 -21.37
N HIS A 347 2.88 0.70 -21.89
CA HIS A 347 2.01 0.60 -23.06
C HIS A 347 0.91 -0.46 -22.87
N PHE A 348 0.63 -0.85 -21.62
CA PHE A 348 -0.30 -1.95 -21.32
C PHE A 348 -1.70 -1.74 -21.90
N TRP A 349 -2.10 -0.49 -22.12
CA TRP A 349 -3.41 -0.08 -22.62
C TRP A 349 -3.47 0.10 -24.13
N GLU A 350 -2.33 0.06 -24.82
CA GLU A 350 -2.33 0.17 -26.26
C GLU A 350 -2.85 -1.13 -26.85
N ASN A 351 -4.12 -1.15 -27.25
CA ASN A 351 -4.59 -2.14 -28.22
C ASN A 351 -3.63 -2.12 -29.41
N GLU A 352 -3.35 -3.28 -30.04
CA GLU A 352 -2.60 -3.36 -31.29
C GLU A 352 -3.06 -2.24 -32.23
N GLN A 353 -2.32 -1.13 -32.26
CA GLN A 353 -2.38 -0.28 -33.42
C GLN A 353 -1.94 -1.23 -34.52
N SER A 354 -2.83 -1.44 -35.50
CA SER A 354 -2.43 -1.94 -36.79
C SER A 354 -1.25 -1.08 -37.22
N VAL A 355 -0.04 -1.60 -37.00
CA VAL A 355 1.19 -0.97 -37.46
C VAL A 355 0.93 -0.71 -38.93
N ALA A 356 0.95 0.57 -39.30
CA ALA A 356 0.75 0.98 -40.67
C ALA A 356 1.63 0.09 -41.54
N LYS A 357 0.97 -0.66 -42.42
CA LYS A 357 1.60 -1.60 -43.33
C LYS A 357 2.37 -0.77 -44.34
N ASP A 358 3.61 -0.41 -44.02
CA ASP A 358 4.52 0.20 -44.99
C ASP A 358 5.83 -0.58 -45.07
N SER A 359 6.00 -1.18 -46.25
CA SER A 359 7.21 -1.71 -46.89
C SER A 359 8.01 -2.82 -46.20
N ASP A 360 7.86 -4.02 -46.76
CA ASP A 360 8.91 -4.98 -47.15
C ASP A 360 10.31 -4.80 -46.52
N ASN A 361 10.54 -5.43 -45.36
CA ASN A 361 11.69 -6.30 -45.06
C ASN A 361 11.86 -6.46 -43.54
N TRP A 362 11.60 -7.67 -43.03
CA TRP A 362 12.14 -8.11 -41.75
C TRP A 362 12.90 -9.42 -41.94
N THR A 363 14.23 -9.34 -41.96
CA THR A 363 15.10 -10.46 -41.63
C THR A 363 15.21 -10.56 -40.12
N VAL A 364 14.60 -11.59 -39.54
CA VAL A 364 14.91 -12.07 -38.19
C VAL A 364 16.30 -12.70 -38.24
N GLY A 365 17.24 -12.16 -37.46
CA GLY A 365 18.58 -12.72 -37.30
C GLY A 365 18.94 -12.84 -35.82
N ASN A 366 19.05 -14.07 -35.32
CA ASN A 366 19.78 -14.40 -34.11
C ASN A 366 21.27 -14.07 -34.30
N THR A 367 21.89 -13.32 -33.38
CA THR A 367 23.23 -13.61 -32.85
C THR A 367 23.58 -12.74 -31.63
N LEU A 368 24.17 -13.38 -30.62
CA LEU A 368 24.86 -12.80 -29.46
C LEU A 368 26.27 -12.29 -29.83
N PHE A 369 26.73 -11.26 -29.11
CA PHE A 369 28.09 -10.63 -29.07
C PHE A 369 28.51 -9.91 -30.38
N ASP A 370 29.11 -8.72 -30.43
CA ASP A 370 29.95 -7.96 -29.52
C ASP A 370 30.04 -6.47 -29.99
N GLU A 371 30.49 -5.60 -29.07
CA GLU A 371 31.05 -4.24 -29.21
C GLU A 371 30.44 -3.20 -30.18
N GLY A 372 29.88 -2.12 -29.57
CA GLY A 372 29.93 -0.77 -30.15
C GLY A 372 28.58 -0.13 -30.50
N SER A 373 28.03 0.63 -29.55
CA SER A 373 27.10 1.77 -29.71
C SER A 373 26.24 1.83 -31.00
N ILE A 374 24.96 1.48 -30.88
CA ILE A 374 23.78 2.26 -31.29
C ILE A 374 22.59 1.68 -30.51
N ASN A 375 21.96 2.51 -29.67
CA ASN A 375 20.70 2.21 -29.00
C ASN A 375 19.59 2.06 -30.06
N ASN A 376 19.34 0.83 -30.51
CA ASN A 376 18.08 0.47 -31.15
C ASN A 376 17.16 -0.11 -30.09
N SER A 377 16.56 0.76 -29.28
CA SER A 377 15.40 0.42 -28.45
C SER A 377 14.20 0.17 -29.36
N ALA A 378 14.12 -1.04 -29.91
CA ALA A 378 12.86 -1.58 -30.41
C ALA A 378 12.00 -1.89 -29.18
N ILE A 379 11.11 -0.98 -28.84
CA ILE A 379 10.03 -1.19 -27.86
C ILE A 379 9.20 -2.35 -28.40
N MET A 380 9.27 -3.52 -27.74
CA MET A 380 8.32 -4.59 -28.02
C MET A 380 6.95 -4.13 -27.53
N LEU A 381 6.14 -3.66 -28.47
CA LEU A 381 4.69 -3.53 -28.35
C LEU A 381 4.16 -4.84 -27.76
N CYS A 382 3.50 -4.77 -26.61
CA CYS A 382 3.07 -5.94 -25.85
C CYS A 382 2.19 -6.83 -26.75
N GLY A 383 2.74 -7.92 -27.29
CA GLY A 383 2.02 -8.88 -28.14
C GLY A 383 0.97 -9.71 -27.39
N ARG A 384 0.52 -9.23 -26.21
CA ARG A 384 -0.43 -9.89 -25.33
C ARG A 384 -1.77 -9.20 -25.47
N LYS A 385 -2.67 -9.82 -26.23
CA LYS A 385 -4.02 -9.31 -26.44
C LYS A 385 -4.83 -9.39 -25.15
N ILE A 386 -5.22 -8.23 -24.61
CA ILE A 386 -6.21 -8.12 -23.53
C ILE A 386 -7.56 -8.54 -24.10
N LYS A 387 -8.08 -9.69 -23.65
CA LYS A 387 -9.41 -10.16 -24.04
C LYS A 387 -10.48 -9.65 -23.10
N GLY A 388 -10.10 -9.24 -21.90
CA GLY A 388 -10.98 -8.57 -20.98
C GLY A 388 -10.36 -8.25 -19.63
N ILE A 389 -11.26 -7.86 -18.74
CA ILE A 389 -11.04 -7.43 -17.39
C ILE A 389 -11.91 -8.31 -16.47
N ILE A 390 -11.31 -8.92 -15.44
CA ILE A 390 -12.00 -9.71 -14.41
C ILE A 390 -12.13 -8.86 -13.14
N ASN A 391 -13.32 -8.88 -12.56
CA ASN A 391 -13.61 -8.53 -11.16
C ASN A 391 -14.08 -9.82 -10.44
N PRO A 392 -14.23 -9.87 -9.09
CA PRO A 392 -14.61 -11.12 -8.38
C PRO A 392 -15.89 -11.82 -8.86
N ASP A 393 -16.77 -11.15 -9.59
CA ASP A 393 -18.10 -11.62 -10.04
C ASP A 393 -18.17 -12.15 -11.49
N GLY A 394 -17.11 -12.04 -12.29
CA GLY A 394 -17.07 -12.66 -13.62
C GLY A 394 -16.53 -11.77 -14.74
N LYS A 395 -16.18 -12.41 -15.86
CA LYS A 395 -15.40 -11.84 -16.97
C LYS A 395 -16.14 -10.72 -17.71
N MET A 396 -15.50 -9.57 -17.91
CA MET A 396 -15.96 -8.51 -18.82
C MET A 396 -14.95 -8.35 -19.95
N ALA A 397 -15.40 -8.18 -21.19
CA ALA A 397 -14.50 -7.87 -22.30
C ALA A 397 -14.53 -6.35 -22.60
N LEU A 398 -13.62 -5.61 -21.96
CA LEU A 398 -13.29 -4.23 -22.32
C LEU A 398 -11.97 -4.20 -23.08
N SER A 399 -11.84 -3.20 -23.95
CA SER A 399 -10.55 -2.83 -24.52
C SER A 399 -10.40 -1.32 -24.53
N PHE A 400 -9.19 -0.83 -24.78
CA PHE A 400 -8.87 0.58 -24.67
C PHE A 400 -8.62 1.19 -26.05
N GLU A 401 -8.98 2.46 -26.19
CA GLU A 401 -8.54 3.33 -27.27
C GLU A 401 -7.75 4.49 -26.67
N THR A 402 -6.45 4.55 -26.96
CA THR A 402 -5.56 5.60 -26.45
C THR A 402 -6.00 6.97 -26.96
N VAL A 403 -6.16 7.92 -26.04
CA VAL A 403 -6.41 9.34 -26.35
C VAL A 403 -5.16 10.16 -26.05
N LYS A 404 -4.53 9.95 -24.88
CA LYS A 404 -3.22 10.50 -24.53
C LYS A 404 -2.41 9.46 -23.76
N ASP A 405 -1.21 9.18 -24.24
CA ASP A 405 -0.23 8.37 -23.50
C ASP A 405 0.54 9.22 -22.48
N VAL A 406 1.37 8.56 -21.67
CA VAL A 406 2.18 9.22 -20.63
C VAL A 406 3.16 10.23 -21.23
N GLU A 407 3.76 9.94 -22.39
CA GLU A 407 4.75 10.82 -23.02
C GLU A 407 4.13 12.13 -23.51
N THR A 408 2.94 12.03 -24.09
CA THR A 408 2.13 13.18 -24.53
C THR A 408 1.74 14.04 -23.33
N ILE A 409 1.22 13.42 -22.26
CA ILE A 409 0.83 14.14 -21.03
C ILE A 409 2.05 14.84 -20.42
N LEU A 410 3.19 14.14 -20.32
CA LEU A 410 4.42 14.70 -19.78
C LEU A 410 4.89 15.90 -20.62
N SER A 411 4.93 15.75 -21.94
CA SER A 411 5.39 16.82 -22.86
C SER A 411 4.46 18.05 -22.81
N GLU A 412 3.14 17.83 -22.79
CA GLU A 412 2.17 18.90 -22.62
C GLU A 412 2.32 19.59 -21.26
N THR A 413 2.51 18.84 -20.19
CA THR A 413 2.69 19.36 -18.83
C THR A 413 3.96 20.21 -18.72
N ILE A 414 5.06 19.74 -19.29
CA ILE A 414 6.33 20.48 -19.37
C ILE A 414 6.11 21.82 -20.09
N ALA A 415 5.47 21.79 -21.26
CA ALA A 415 5.24 23.00 -22.05
C ALA A 415 4.29 23.98 -21.35
N GLN A 416 3.21 23.49 -20.75
CA GLN A 416 2.20 24.32 -20.06
C GLN A 416 2.76 25.00 -18.80
N ASN A 417 3.65 24.32 -18.08
CA ASN A 417 4.21 24.83 -16.82
C ASN A 417 5.63 25.40 -16.96
N ASN A 418 6.16 25.44 -18.19
CA ASN A 418 7.52 25.88 -18.51
C ASN A 418 8.58 25.17 -17.64
N LEU A 419 8.44 23.84 -17.51
CA LEU A 419 9.37 23.02 -16.74
C LEU A 419 10.68 22.85 -17.51
N SER A 420 11.80 22.82 -16.79
CA SER A 420 13.13 22.62 -17.36
C SER A 420 13.82 21.42 -16.70
N SER A 421 14.95 20.97 -17.24
CA SER A 421 15.72 19.87 -16.63
C SER A 421 16.18 20.14 -15.20
N ASP A 422 16.25 21.42 -14.82
CA ASP A 422 16.71 21.88 -13.51
C ASP A 422 15.54 22.16 -12.54
N THR A 423 14.29 21.98 -12.98
CA THR A 423 13.12 22.03 -12.09
C THR A 423 13.22 20.92 -11.03
N ASP A 424 12.91 21.26 -9.78
CA ASP A 424 12.86 20.32 -8.68
C ASP A 424 11.57 19.48 -8.79
N ILE A 425 11.74 18.18 -9.01
CA ILE A 425 10.64 17.25 -9.20
C ILE A 425 10.39 16.43 -7.94
N PHE A 426 9.16 16.48 -7.44
CA PHE A 426 8.69 15.59 -6.38
C PHE A 426 7.91 14.42 -6.97
N ALA A 427 8.57 13.28 -7.08
CA ALA A 427 8.00 12.06 -7.61
C ALA A 427 7.28 11.28 -6.49
N CYS A 428 5.94 11.36 -6.43
CA CYS A 428 5.12 10.74 -5.38
C CYS A 428 4.57 9.38 -5.82
N PHE A 429 5.27 8.31 -5.46
CA PHE A 429 5.04 6.94 -5.92
C PHE A 429 4.94 5.97 -4.72
N GLY A 430 4.50 4.73 -4.96
CA GLY A 430 4.44 3.70 -3.93
C GLY A 430 3.25 2.75 -4.06
N LEU A 431 2.67 2.37 -2.93
CA LEU A 431 1.69 1.29 -2.81
C LEU A 431 0.33 1.83 -2.35
N HIS A 432 -0.71 1.50 -3.10
CA HIS A 432 -2.08 1.81 -2.72
C HIS A 432 -2.54 0.90 -1.56
N PRO A 433 -3.17 1.46 -0.50
CA PRO A 433 -3.55 0.71 0.69
C PRO A 433 -4.44 -0.49 0.39
N ILE A 434 -5.49 -0.31 -0.41
CA ILE A 434 -6.46 -1.38 -0.70
C ILE A 434 -6.13 -2.24 -1.93
N VAL A 435 -5.34 -1.74 -2.90
CA VAL A 435 -5.00 -2.52 -4.10
C VAL A 435 -3.74 -3.37 -3.89
N ASN A 436 -2.69 -2.76 -3.32
CA ASN A 436 -1.39 -3.41 -3.12
C ASN A 436 -1.23 -4.02 -1.72
N MET A 437 -1.86 -3.45 -0.69
CA MET A 437 -1.56 -3.77 0.73
C MET A 437 -2.80 -4.20 1.53
N LYS A 438 -3.56 -5.13 0.96
CA LYS A 438 -4.89 -5.53 1.43
C LYS A 438 -4.80 -6.73 2.38
N GLU A 439 -5.60 -6.76 3.46
CA GLU A 439 -5.91 -8.04 4.13
C GLU A 439 -6.51 -9.03 3.13
N GLU A 440 -6.25 -10.33 3.33
CA GLU A 440 -6.56 -11.45 2.43
C GLU A 440 -5.67 -11.56 1.18
N ARG A 441 -4.79 -10.57 0.92
CA ARG A 441 -3.89 -10.68 -0.23
C ARG A 441 -2.52 -10.08 0.01
N ASP A 442 -1.53 -10.94 -0.10
CA ASP A 442 -0.13 -10.55 -0.16
C ASP A 442 0.29 -10.05 -1.55
N ARG A 443 1.30 -9.18 -1.58
CA ARG A 443 1.97 -8.84 -2.84
C ARG A 443 2.81 -10.01 -3.30
N GLU A 444 2.86 -10.22 -4.62
CA GLU A 444 3.72 -11.24 -5.22
C GLU A 444 5.17 -10.75 -5.41
N SER A 445 5.41 -9.45 -5.28
CA SER A 445 6.72 -8.82 -5.39
C SER A 445 6.82 -7.61 -4.46
N ILE A 446 8.03 -7.37 -3.93
CA ILE A 446 8.34 -6.17 -3.15
C ILE A 446 8.81 -4.99 -4.00
N GLU A 447 9.07 -5.21 -5.29
CA GLU A 447 9.51 -4.19 -6.23
C GLU A 447 8.56 -3.00 -6.30
N LEU A 448 9.09 -1.83 -6.69
CA LEU A 448 8.25 -0.71 -7.07
C LEU A 448 7.34 -1.14 -8.23
N PRO A 449 6.02 -0.81 -8.21
CA PRO A 449 5.10 -1.26 -9.24
C PRO A 449 5.60 -0.98 -10.66
N PRO A 450 5.49 -1.95 -11.59
CA PRO A 450 6.13 -1.87 -12.90
C PRO A 450 5.83 -0.59 -13.69
N PHE A 451 4.56 -0.18 -13.73
CA PHE A 451 4.14 1.05 -14.41
C PHE A 451 4.78 2.30 -13.78
N GLN A 452 4.82 2.35 -12.45
CA GLN A 452 5.42 3.45 -11.71
C GLN A 452 6.93 3.57 -11.98
N ARG A 453 7.64 2.44 -12.00
CA ARG A 453 9.07 2.40 -12.38
C ARG A 453 9.30 2.88 -13.82
N ALA A 454 8.44 2.47 -14.76
CA ALA A 454 8.52 2.92 -16.15
C ALA A 454 8.35 4.45 -16.28
N VAL A 455 7.38 5.02 -15.55
CA VAL A 455 7.18 6.47 -15.48
C VAL A 455 8.39 7.18 -14.86
N LEU A 456 8.95 6.67 -13.76
CA LEU A 456 10.16 7.23 -13.16
C LEU A 456 11.36 7.23 -14.11
N ARG A 457 11.57 6.15 -14.88
CA ARG A 457 12.60 6.11 -15.94
C ARG A 457 12.42 7.23 -16.96
N LYS A 458 11.18 7.56 -17.35
CA LYS A 458 10.89 8.69 -18.26
C LYS A 458 11.18 10.05 -17.62
N LEU A 459 10.80 10.25 -16.36
CA LEU A 459 11.10 11.48 -15.63
C LEU A 459 12.63 11.71 -15.52
N ARG A 460 13.39 10.66 -15.21
CA ARG A 460 14.88 10.71 -15.12
C ARG A 460 15.57 11.06 -16.43
N GLN A 461 14.94 10.79 -17.58
CA GLN A 461 15.49 11.20 -18.88
C GLN A 461 15.36 12.72 -19.11
N THR A 462 14.47 13.39 -18.39
CA THR A 462 14.15 14.82 -18.59
C THR A 462 14.69 15.69 -17.46
N PHE A 463 14.59 15.24 -16.22
CA PHE A 463 14.88 16.02 -15.02
C PHE A 463 16.07 15.46 -14.26
N ARG A 464 16.85 16.36 -13.63
CA ARG A 464 18.07 16.00 -12.88
C ARG A 464 17.92 16.13 -11.36
N ASN A 465 16.90 16.85 -10.90
CA ASN A 465 16.64 17.13 -9.50
C ASN A 465 15.37 16.42 -9.04
N ILE A 466 15.43 15.10 -8.86
CA ILE A 466 14.26 14.31 -8.44
C ILE A 466 14.37 13.95 -6.95
N VAL A 467 13.33 14.31 -6.20
CA VAL A 467 13.03 13.80 -4.87
C VAL A 467 11.96 12.73 -5.01
N LEU A 468 12.32 11.46 -4.75
CA LEU A 468 11.37 10.35 -4.74
C LEU A 468 10.71 10.28 -3.36
N VAL A 469 9.39 10.47 -3.32
CA VAL A 469 8.55 10.35 -2.13
C VAL A 469 7.79 9.03 -2.22
N LEU A 470 8.22 8.05 -1.42
CA LEU A 470 7.62 6.72 -1.35
C LEU A 470 6.51 6.69 -0.30
N ILE A 471 5.31 6.31 -0.72
CA ILE A 471 4.16 6.11 0.16
C ILE A 471 3.80 4.63 0.24
N GLY A 472 3.83 4.03 1.43
CA GLY A 472 3.50 2.61 1.60
C GLY A 472 3.78 2.10 3.02
N ASN A 473 3.09 1.06 3.47
CA ASN A 473 3.23 0.52 4.83
C ASN A 473 4.28 -0.61 4.96
N GLY A 474 4.96 -0.97 3.87
CA GLY A 474 5.99 -2.02 3.86
C GLY A 474 7.18 -1.66 2.99
N PRO A 475 8.28 -2.44 3.06
CA PRO A 475 9.44 -2.23 2.21
C PRO A 475 9.11 -2.26 0.72
N ILE A 476 9.69 -1.33 -0.02
CA ILE A 476 9.61 -1.25 -1.48
C ILE A 476 11.04 -1.38 -2.00
N ALA A 477 11.32 -2.43 -2.78
CA ALA A 477 12.62 -2.57 -3.42
C ALA A 477 12.78 -1.46 -4.47
N VAL A 478 13.70 -0.53 -4.19
CA VAL A 478 13.98 0.66 -5.00
C VAL A 478 15.47 0.75 -5.35
N THR A 479 16.10 -0.40 -5.61
CA THR A 479 17.53 -0.49 -5.89
C THR A 479 17.92 0.32 -7.12
N GLU A 480 17.14 0.24 -8.20
CA GLU A 480 17.37 1.04 -9.41
C GLU A 480 17.30 2.55 -9.11
N GLU A 481 16.34 2.95 -8.28
CA GLU A 481 16.10 4.35 -7.94
C GLU A 481 17.13 4.89 -6.93
N ASP A 482 17.60 4.09 -5.97
CA ASP A 482 18.68 4.46 -5.05
C ASP A 482 20.02 4.65 -5.78
N GLU A 483 20.28 3.88 -6.84
CA GLU A 483 21.51 3.98 -7.64
C GLU A 483 21.44 5.08 -8.73
N ALA A 484 20.24 5.59 -9.03
CA ALA A 484 20.05 6.64 -10.03
C ALA A 484 20.62 7.99 -9.57
N PRO A 485 21.50 8.66 -10.35
CA PRO A 485 22.06 9.95 -9.97
C PRO A 485 21.04 11.10 -10.06
N GLU A 486 20.00 10.98 -10.91
CA GLU A 486 18.95 12.00 -11.03
C GLU A 486 17.98 11.99 -9.83
N ILE A 487 17.86 10.84 -9.14
CA ILE A 487 17.10 10.72 -7.89
C ILE A 487 18.03 11.08 -6.74
N ARG A 488 18.05 12.36 -6.42
CA ARG A 488 18.98 12.98 -5.47
C ARG A 488 18.55 12.77 -4.01
N SER A 489 17.28 12.51 -3.77
CA SER A 489 16.73 12.18 -2.45
C SER A 489 15.62 11.15 -2.52
N ILE A 490 15.51 10.32 -1.48
CA ILE A 490 14.43 9.34 -1.30
C ILE A 490 13.88 9.51 0.12
N LEU A 491 12.59 9.80 0.21
CA LEU A 491 11.80 9.83 1.45
C LEU A 491 10.85 8.63 1.45
N TRP A 492 10.59 8.08 2.62
CA TRP A 492 9.53 7.10 2.83
C TRP A 492 8.59 7.54 3.95
N SER A 493 7.29 7.43 3.70
CA SER A 493 6.24 7.60 4.71
C SER A 493 5.23 6.46 4.61
N ALA A 494 4.79 5.98 5.77
CA ALA A 494 3.58 5.18 5.86
C ALA A 494 2.36 6.04 5.45
N PHE A 495 1.30 5.38 4.98
CA PHE A 495 0.01 6.01 4.70
C PHE A 495 -0.93 5.94 5.91
N GLY A 496 -2.17 6.42 5.76
CA GLY A 496 -3.18 6.34 6.83
C GLY A 496 -3.18 7.52 7.80
N CYS A 497 -2.52 8.62 7.45
CA CYS A 497 -2.60 9.88 8.18
C CYS A 497 -3.25 10.97 7.30
N GLU A 498 -4.31 11.59 7.80
CA GLU A 498 -5.02 12.69 7.14
C GLU A 498 -4.17 13.94 6.87
N GLU A 499 -3.09 14.11 7.62
CA GLU A 499 -2.16 15.25 7.54
C GLU A 499 -0.84 14.88 6.86
N ILE A 500 -0.79 13.77 6.13
CA ILE A 500 0.44 13.28 5.48
C ILE A 500 1.08 14.32 4.55
N GLY A 501 0.26 15.09 3.82
CA GLY A 501 0.76 16.16 2.94
C GLY A 501 1.50 17.25 3.69
N ASN A 502 0.92 17.75 4.79
CA ASN A 502 1.55 18.76 5.64
C ASN A 502 2.80 18.21 6.36
N GLY A 503 2.75 16.98 6.85
CA GLY A 503 3.89 16.35 7.53
C GLY A 503 5.08 16.13 6.58
N LEU A 504 4.82 15.68 5.34
CA LEU A 504 5.86 15.58 4.30
C LEU A 504 6.42 16.96 3.94
N ALA A 505 5.56 17.96 3.80
CA ALA A 505 5.99 19.33 3.51
C ALA A 505 6.89 19.90 4.61
N ASP A 506 6.57 19.66 5.89
CA ASP A 506 7.42 20.08 7.02
C ASP A 506 8.81 19.46 6.96
N VAL A 507 8.91 18.20 6.55
CA VAL A 507 10.22 17.53 6.41
C VAL A 507 10.95 18.04 5.18
N ILE A 508 10.31 18.11 4.02
CA ILE A 508 10.93 18.55 2.76
C ILE A 508 11.48 19.98 2.87
N THR A 509 10.76 20.86 3.57
CA THR A 509 11.16 22.26 3.78
C THR A 509 12.13 22.47 4.92
N GLY A 510 12.37 21.45 5.75
CA GLY A 510 13.24 21.55 6.91
C GLY A 510 12.63 22.22 8.14
N ASN A 511 11.31 22.46 8.16
CA ASN A 511 10.59 22.83 9.40
C ASN A 511 10.75 21.75 10.47
N VAL A 512 10.79 20.49 10.04
CA VAL A 512 11.10 19.33 10.86
C VAL A 512 12.28 18.60 10.25
N SER A 513 13.33 18.34 11.03
CA SER A 513 14.43 17.48 10.60
C SER A 513 13.99 16.02 10.66
N PRO A 514 14.24 15.20 9.60
CA PRO A 514 13.81 13.81 9.59
C PRO A 514 14.59 13.01 10.64
N ALA A 515 13.83 12.24 11.43
CA ALA A 515 14.38 11.34 12.43
C ALA A 515 13.61 10.01 12.51
N GLY A 516 12.75 9.72 11.52
CA GLY A 516 12.20 8.38 11.35
C GLY A 516 13.30 7.37 11.04
N ARG A 517 13.07 6.11 11.43
CA ARG A 517 13.94 4.96 11.15
C ARG A 517 13.10 3.83 10.56
N THR A 518 13.67 3.06 9.63
CA THR A 518 12.99 1.89 9.07
C THR A 518 12.63 0.90 10.18
N SER A 519 11.35 0.52 10.27
CA SER A 519 10.87 -0.49 11.25
C SER A 519 11.02 -1.93 10.74
N GLN A 520 11.48 -2.10 9.50
CA GLN A 520 11.68 -3.38 8.84
C GLN A 520 12.98 -3.33 8.03
N THR A 521 13.58 -4.49 7.75
CA THR A 521 14.67 -4.58 6.78
C THR A 521 14.11 -4.37 5.37
N TRP A 522 14.74 -3.50 4.59
CA TRP A 522 14.43 -3.30 3.18
C TRP A 522 15.40 -4.11 2.32
N TYR A 523 14.85 -5.03 1.55
CA TYR A 523 15.60 -5.91 0.66
C TYR A 523 15.84 -5.23 -0.69
N ARG A 524 16.86 -5.68 -1.41
CA ARG A 524 17.26 -5.12 -2.71
C ARG A 524 16.28 -5.49 -3.82
N ASP A 525 15.75 -6.70 -3.77
CA ASP A 525 14.81 -7.28 -4.73
C ASP A 525 14.19 -8.56 -4.11
N ASP A 526 13.29 -9.21 -4.86
CA ASP A 526 12.59 -10.43 -4.43
C ASP A 526 13.53 -11.62 -4.18
N SER A 527 14.75 -11.65 -4.74
CA SER A 527 15.67 -12.79 -4.60
C SER A 527 16.24 -12.95 -3.19
N GLN A 528 16.15 -11.89 -2.36
CA GLN A 528 16.54 -11.92 -0.96
C GLN A 528 15.44 -12.40 -0.02
N LEU A 529 14.27 -12.75 -0.55
CA LEU A 529 13.12 -13.23 0.22
C LEU A 529 13.02 -14.75 0.18
N GLY A 530 12.57 -15.34 1.28
CA GLY A 530 12.12 -16.72 1.30
C GLY A 530 10.78 -16.90 0.58
N ASP A 531 10.39 -18.16 0.39
CA ASP A 531 9.03 -18.50 -0.04
C ASP A 531 8.02 -17.92 0.97
N ILE A 532 6.94 -17.32 0.46
CA ILE A 532 5.90 -16.70 1.28
C ILE A 532 5.18 -17.69 2.20
N GLU A 533 5.18 -18.98 1.84
CA GLU A 533 4.61 -20.06 2.64
C GLU A 533 5.60 -20.61 3.70
N ASP A 534 6.89 -20.23 3.66
CA ASP A 534 7.91 -20.68 4.63
C ASP A 534 8.14 -19.65 5.76
N TYR A 535 7.42 -19.86 6.87
CA TYR A 535 7.47 -19.01 8.06
C TYR A 535 8.70 -19.26 8.96
N ASP A 536 9.62 -20.17 8.60
CA ASP A 536 10.89 -20.32 9.34
C ASP A 536 11.85 -19.19 8.97
N ILE A 537 11.62 -18.02 9.57
CA ILE A 537 12.39 -16.79 9.33
C ILE A 537 13.89 -16.94 9.59
N ARG A 538 14.31 -17.93 10.39
CA ARG A 538 15.73 -18.20 10.63
C ARG A 538 16.33 -18.97 9.47
N LYS A 539 15.65 -20.01 8.99
CA LYS A 539 16.06 -20.81 7.84
C LYS A 539 16.07 -19.98 6.56
N THR A 540 15.07 -19.13 6.37
CA THR A 540 14.95 -18.25 5.20
C THR A 540 15.85 -17.01 5.27
N GLY A 541 16.54 -16.78 6.39
CA GLY A 541 17.43 -15.61 6.54
C GLY A 541 16.67 -14.28 6.58
N MET A 542 15.38 -14.31 6.91
CA MET A 542 14.54 -13.12 6.94
C MET A 542 14.80 -12.27 8.19
N THR A 543 14.51 -10.97 8.08
CA THR A 543 14.73 -9.94 9.12
C THR A 543 16.21 -9.63 9.40
N TYR A 544 16.46 -8.48 10.04
CA TYR A 544 17.83 -8.09 10.43
C TYR A 544 18.51 -9.08 11.39
N LEU A 545 17.75 -9.96 12.05
CA LEU A 545 18.28 -10.96 12.98
C LEU A 545 18.96 -12.12 12.27
N TYR A 546 18.48 -12.52 11.09
CA TYR A 546 18.93 -13.75 10.43
C TYR A 546 19.50 -13.52 9.04
N MET A 547 19.29 -12.34 8.46
CA MET A 547 19.87 -11.97 7.18
C MET A 547 21.40 -11.96 7.24
N THR A 548 22.01 -12.65 6.30
CA THR A 548 23.48 -12.67 6.10
C THR A 548 23.90 -11.88 4.87
N GLU A 549 22.98 -11.62 3.95
CA GLU A 549 23.22 -10.77 2.80
C GLU A 549 23.12 -9.28 3.17
N LYS A 550 23.63 -8.42 2.28
CA LYS A 550 23.48 -6.97 2.46
C LYS A 550 22.06 -6.53 2.07
N PRO A 551 21.33 -5.84 2.97
CA PRO A 551 20.04 -5.25 2.62
C PRO A 551 20.22 -3.99 1.75
N LEU A 552 19.13 -3.50 1.16
CA LEU A 552 19.09 -2.15 0.58
C LEU A 552 19.13 -1.09 1.69
N TYR A 553 18.26 -1.25 2.70
CA TYR A 553 18.31 -0.47 3.94
C TYR A 553 18.11 -1.41 5.13
N ARG A 554 19.03 -1.36 6.10
CA ARG A 554 18.92 -2.16 7.33
C ARG A 554 17.70 -1.71 8.14
N PHE A 555 17.14 -2.61 8.95
CA PHE A 555 16.30 -2.23 10.08
C PHE A 555 16.98 -1.13 10.92
N GLY A 556 16.21 -0.10 11.28
CA GLY A 556 16.69 1.01 12.09
C GLY A 556 17.42 2.11 11.32
N TYR A 557 17.52 2.05 9.99
CA TYR A 557 18.22 3.03 9.16
C TYR A 557 17.36 4.28 8.91
N GLY A 558 17.95 5.48 8.89
CA GLY A 558 17.30 6.71 8.43
C GLY A 558 18.13 7.96 8.65
N LEU A 559 18.41 8.70 7.58
CA LEU A 559 19.24 9.91 7.62
C LEU A 559 18.55 11.07 8.37
N SER A 560 19.36 12.06 8.74
CA SER A 560 18.94 13.35 9.30
C SER A 560 19.56 14.48 8.47
N TYR A 561 19.03 15.70 8.58
CA TYR A 561 19.65 16.90 8.00
C TYR A 561 20.88 17.40 8.78
N THR A 562 21.18 16.78 9.92
CA THR A 562 22.37 17.06 10.71
C THR A 562 23.18 15.79 10.94
N THR A 563 24.39 15.93 11.47
CA THR A 563 25.27 14.82 11.84
C THR A 563 25.35 14.68 13.35
N PHE A 564 25.50 13.44 13.82
CA PHE A 564 25.66 13.12 15.23
C PHE A 564 26.96 12.36 15.47
N GLU A 565 27.59 12.63 16.61
CA GLU A 565 28.66 11.82 17.18
C GLU A 565 28.10 11.12 18.42
N SER A 566 28.14 9.79 18.40
CA SER A 566 27.55 8.97 19.46
C SER A 566 28.59 8.00 20.03
N GLU A 567 28.63 7.87 21.35
CA GLU A 567 29.62 7.06 22.06
C GLU A 567 28.97 6.28 23.20
N LEU A 568 29.20 4.97 23.25
CA LEU A 568 28.71 4.09 24.30
C LEU A 568 29.79 3.82 25.35
N ASN A 569 29.54 4.21 26.60
CA ASN A 569 30.42 4.03 27.74
C ASN A 569 29.71 3.24 28.85
N GLY A 570 29.90 1.93 28.86
CA GLY A 570 29.17 1.03 29.76
C GLY A 570 27.69 0.96 29.36
N THR A 571 26.80 1.45 30.22
CA THR A 571 25.35 1.57 29.98
C THR A 571 24.95 2.93 29.43
N LYS A 572 25.85 3.93 29.50
CA LYS A 572 25.54 5.32 29.18
C LYS A 572 25.99 5.67 27.77
N THR A 573 25.09 6.24 26.99
CA THR A 573 25.38 6.75 25.64
C THR A 573 25.43 8.27 25.66
N ARG A 574 26.52 8.84 25.14
CA ARG A 574 26.64 10.27 24.83
C ARG A 574 26.23 10.47 23.38
N VAL A 575 25.42 11.49 23.10
CA VAL A 575 25.09 11.92 21.72
C VAL A 575 25.35 13.42 21.61
N LYS A 576 26.10 13.82 20.59
CA LYS A 576 26.38 15.21 20.26
C LYS A 576 25.89 15.52 18.86
N ASN A 577 25.12 16.58 18.71
CA ASN A 577 24.83 17.13 17.38
C ASN A 577 26.04 17.94 16.89
N THR A 578 26.70 17.45 15.85
CA THR A 578 27.91 18.07 15.28
C THR A 578 27.64 18.91 14.04
N GLY A 579 26.42 18.89 13.52
CA GLY A 579 26.02 19.68 12.37
C GLY A 579 25.41 21.03 12.73
N SER A 580 24.56 21.55 11.84
CA SER A 580 24.05 22.93 11.89
C SER A 580 22.53 23.03 12.11
N VAL A 581 21.81 21.91 12.16
CA VAL A 581 20.36 21.86 12.26
C VAL A 581 19.96 21.14 13.54
N THR A 582 18.98 21.69 14.28
CA THR A 582 18.36 21.00 15.42
C THR A 582 17.60 19.78 14.92
N SER A 583 17.79 18.63 15.56
CA SER A 583 17.15 17.40 15.11
C SER A 583 16.97 16.42 16.27
N ASP A 584 15.95 15.57 16.13
CA ASP A 584 15.80 14.37 16.94
C ASP A 584 16.86 13.33 16.54
N HIS A 585 17.23 12.46 17.47
CA HIS A 585 18.13 11.34 17.22
C HIS A 585 17.63 10.05 17.88
N VAL A 586 17.69 8.93 17.18
CA VAL A 586 17.29 7.62 17.73
C VAL A 586 18.54 6.80 18.03
N VAL A 587 18.88 6.70 19.32
CA VAL A 587 19.94 5.81 19.80
C VAL A 587 19.46 4.38 19.67
N GLN A 588 20.29 3.49 19.12
CA GLN A 588 19.98 2.06 18.98
C GLN A 588 21.14 1.21 19.46
N ILE A 589 20.89 0.33 20.43
CA ILE A 589 21.91 -0.57 20.97
C ILE A 589 21.50 -2.00 20.69
N TYR A 590 22.38 -2.70 19.98
CA TYR A 590 22.26 -4.09 19.65
C TYR A 590 23.15 -4.92 20.58
N LYS A 591 22.67 -6.10 20.98
CA LYS A 591 23.44 -7.09 21.72
C LYS A 591 23.62 -8.34 20.88
N SER A 592 24.86 -8.72 20.63
CA SER A 592 25.22 -9.90 19.86
C SER A 592 24.99 -11.20 20.64
N PRO A 593 24.98 -12.37 19.97
CA PRO A 593 24.84 -13.67 20.62
C PRO A 593 25.94 -14.00 21.65
N ASP A 594 27.14 -13.46 21.49
CA ASP A 594 28.25 -13.58 22.44
C ASP A 594 28.19 -12.55 23.60
N GLY A 595 27.22 -11.63 23.55
CA GLY A 595 26.92 -10.70 24.62
C GLY A 595 27.58 -9.33 24.51
N GLU A 596 28.30 -9.05 23.43
CA GLU A 596 28.85 -7.72 23.15
C GLU A 596 27.76 -6.71 22.75
N TYR A 597 28.01 -5.42 23.03
CA TYR A 597 27.12 -4.33 22.67
C TYR A 597 27.66 -3.55 21.46
N PHE A 598 26.74 -3.15 20.58
CA PHE A 598 26.99 -2.39 19.37
C PHE A 598 26.05 -1.19 19.33
N LEU A 599 26.61 0.02 19.30
CA LEU A 599 25.87 1.25 19.13
C LEU A 599 25.72 1.53 17.64
N TYR A 600 24.49 1.48 17.14
CA TYR A 600 24.17 1.76 15.75
C TYR A 600 23.60 3.17 15.62
N ASP A 601 23.91 3.82 14.51
CA ASP A 601 23.38 5.13 14.15
C ASP A 601 22.73 5.07 12.77
N ASN A 602 23.50 5.31 11.70
CA ASN A 602 22.99 5.43 10.33
C ASN A 602 24.00 4.93 9.28
N ASP A 603 24.39 3.68 9.40
CA ASP A 603 25.31 3.03 8.45
C ASP A 603 24.55 2.08 7.51
N ARG A 604 24.81 2.23 6.19
CA ARG A 604 24.22 1.38 5.13
C ARG A 604 24.83 -0.03 5.11
N ASP A 605 26.07 -0.18 5.53
CA ASP A 605 26.84 -1.43 5.53
C ASP A 605 26.70 -2.22 6.84
N CYS A 606 25.68 -1.93 7.65
CA CYS A 606 25.38 -2.63 8.90
C CYS A 606 26.50 -2.55 9.95
N ARG A 607 27.22 -1.42 10.01
CA ARG A 607 28.29 -1.19 10.99
C ARG A 607 27.83 -0.35 12.18
N ASP A 608 28.45 -0.59 13.31
CA ASP A 608 28.33 0.25 14.50
C ASP A 608 29.12 1.56 14.34
N VAL A 609 28.98 2.48 15.29
CA VAL A 609 29.67 3.79 15.27
C VAL A 609 31.20 3.68 15.32
N SER A 610 31.76 2.52 15.66
CA SER A 610 33.20 2.24 15.63
C SER A 610 33.66 1.56 14.33
N GLY A 611 32.75 1.38 13.37
CA GLY A 611 33.01 0.72 12.09
C GLY A 611 33.05 -0.80 12.17
N ARG A 612 32.63 -1.42 13.28
CA ARG A 612 32.53 -2.88 13.42
C ARG A 612 31.24 -3.37 12.78
N GLU A 613 31.32 -4.45 12.03
CA GLU A 613 30.12 -5.12 11.52
C GLU A 613 29.27 -5.65 12.69
N ILE A 614 27.97 -5.37 12.68
CA ILE A 614 27.05 -5.89 13.70
C ILE A 614 26.73 -7.35 13.36
N PRO A 615 27.12 -8.34 14.20
CA PRO A 615 26.97 -9.75 13.85
C PRO A 615 25.51 -10.17 13.61
N THR A 616 25.29 -11.09 12.67
CA THR A 616 23.99 -11.76 12.52
C THR A 616 23.56 -12.41 13.84
N GLY A 617 22.29 -12.31 14.18
CA GLY A 617 21.72 -12.74 15.46
C GLY A 617 21.75 -11.67 16.56
N SER A 618 22.37 -10.52 16.32
CA SER A 618 22.34 -9.39 17.27
C SER A 618 20.95 -8.80 17.39
N ARG A 619 20.45 -8.64 18.62
CA ARG A 619 19.09 -8.15 18.90
C ARG A 619 19.12 -6.69 19.32
N LEU A 620 18.18 -5.89 18.85
CA LEU A 620 17.91 -4.59 19.46
C LEU A 620 17.50 -4.81 20.92
N VAL A 621 18.27 -4.26 21.86
CA VAL A 621 18.01 -4.38 23.31
C VAL A 621 17.62 -3.05 23.93
N PHE A 622 17.91 -1.94 23.27
CA PHE A 622 17.54 -0.61 23.72
C PHE A 622 17.42 0.35 22.54
N PHE A 623 16.42 1.21 22.61
CA PHE A 623 16.36 2.40 21.77
C PHE A 623 15.78 3.57 22.57
N GLU A 624 16.23 4.79 22.25
CA GLU A 624 15.65 6.01 22.80
C GLU A 624 15.68 7.11 21.76
N ARG A 625 14.55 7.79 21.58
CA ARG A 625 14.45 8.99 20.74
C ARG A 625 14.75 10.21 21.62
N LEU A 626 15.90 10.80 21.39
CA LEU A 626 16.34 12.04 22.02
C LEU A 626 15.83 13.21 21.18
N HIS A 627 15.15 14.15 21.83
CA HIS A 627 14.41 15.20 21.14
C HIS A 627 15.18 16.52 21.04
N ASP A 628 15.00 17.21 19.91
CA ASP A 628 15.39 18.61 19.71
C ASP A 628 16.85 18.94 20.09
N ILE A 629 17.79 18.04 19.77
CA ILE A 629 19.22 18.25 20.09
C ILE A 629 19.75 19.38 19.22
N ARG A 630 20.11 20.51 19.82
CA ARG A 630 20.60 21.70 19.09
C ARG A 630 22.03 21.51 18.59
N PRO A 631 22.45 22.26 17.55
CA PRO A 631 23.84 22.28 17.10
C PRO A 631 24.84 22.48 18.25
N GLY A 632 25.78 21.56 18.39
CA GLY A 632 26.80 21.56 19.45
C GLY A 632 26.32 21.07 20.83
N GLU A 633 25.02 20.81 21.01
CA GLU A 633 24.46 20.28 22.26
C GLU A 633 24.87 18.81 22.45
N GLU A 634 25.14 18.46 23.71
CA GLU A 634 25.44 17.10 24.14
C GLU A 634 24.37 16.62 25.10
N VAL A 635 23.79 15.46 24.80
CA VAL A 635 22.75 14.80 25.60
C VAL A 635 23.19 13.37 25.92
N PHE A 636 22.53 12.77 26.91
CA PHE A 636 22.87 11.44 27.38
C PHE A 636 21.61 10.60 27.61
N CYS A 637 21.71 9.31 27.30
CA CYS A 637 20.76 8.29 27.72
C CYS A 637 21.48 7.12 28.36
N GLU A 638 20.73 6.25 29.03
CA GLU A 638 21.26 5.08 29.72
C GLU A 638 20.28 3.92 29.65
N PHE A 639 20.78 2.71 29.37
CA PHE A 639 19.97 1.49 29.34
C PHE A 639 20.28 0.60 30.56
N GLY A 640 19.25 -0.01 31.15
CA GLY A 640 19.31 -0.76 32.40
C GLY A 640 18.73 -2.16 32.30
#